data_AF-A0A2T0SFI7-F1
#
_entry.id   AF-A0A2T0SFI7-F1
#
_cell.length_a   1.000
_cell.length_b   1.000
_cell.length_c   1.000
_cell.angle_alpha   90.00
_cell.angle_beta   90.00
_cell.angle_gamma   90.00
#
_symmetry.space_group_name_H-M   'P 1'
#
loop_
_entity.id
_entity.type
_entity.pdbx_description
1 polymer ?
#
loop_
_entity_poly.entity_id
_entity_poly.type
_entity_poly.pdbx_seq_one_letter_code
_entity_poly.pdbx_strand_id
1 'polypeptide(L)'
;MRHLTSRQHVVDMCRTMLERGYLKATEGNVSVRVPGHELYAVTPSNYDYDKMRVEDVCLVDFAGKHVPDDSGAGLAPSIECGMHANIYRERPDVNAIVHTHQPYASALAFLRKPIPALTDEQVRFLGREVAIVNYAPSGTGFLARNVQKKVAGGDNAFIIANHGIVALGTDPDRAVFNMALLEKVSIAYLMALTTETGKVYTIPAAIREVAFGKLRADEKRIAAQITKAVTPVRVPDGEQPPSADKVAAAGEPPAEAPGYAITDYPDVPDTLRRLKALVAQPVRGLRHDALLDVLNYFDTKCRASREITERAKKRIPGGVQHNLAFNYPFPLAIDKAEGAYLTDRDGNTYIDFLQAGGPTILGSNYAPVNERVAAVIRESGPVTGLFHEYELKLAEIINRYMPHIEMYRSLGSGTEAVMAAVRGARAFTGNKMVIKVGGAYHGWSDTMVYGLRVPGTYRMNAKGIPFGATARTREAFPHDLGQLRRKLIENRVRGGTAAVIVEPVGPESGTRPVPLDFNAKVRQLCDEFGALLVFDEVVTGFRIGLGGAAGYFGVRPDLTVLGKAVSGGYPMAGGVGGRADVMAVFGSGLDGKSGAHIQVGGTLSANPLSCAAGYFAIEEMARTNAPVIAGRAGDRLTRGLQRLIDRYGLPYVAYNQGSIVHLECSGVMLLDMRNPLKLLKENKARKRLMEQMGAAYAAHGIITLAGSRMYTSMADTDAVIDDALDRFDRVFAQVEGV
;
A
#
# COMPACT_ATOMS: atom_id res chain seq x y z
N MET A 1 0.62 -29.25 -37.26
CA MET A 1 0.32 -28.49 -36.02
C MET A 1 -0.83 -29.18 -35.30
N ARG A 2 -0.71 -29.45 -34.00
CA ARG A 2 -1.72 -30.18 -33.22
C ARG A 2 -2.98 -29.31 -32.99
N HIS A 3 -4.16 -29.92 -33.07
CA HIS A 3 -5.46 -29.29 -32.74
C HIS A 3 -5.80 -27.97 -33.46
N LEU A 4 -5.48 -27.90 -34.77
CA LEU A 4 -5.62 -26.70 -35.61
C LEU A 4 -7.03 -26.07 -35.56
N THR A 5 -8.08 -26.89 -35.55
CA THR A 5 -9.48 -26.43 -35.56
C THR A 5 -9.84 -25.61 -34.32
N SER A 6 -9.52 -26.08 -33.11
CA SER A 6 -9.80 -25.33 -31.87
C SER A 6 -9.01 -24.03 -31.80
N ARG A 7 -7.78 -24.02 -32.35
CA ARG A 7 -6.96 -22.80 -32.45
C ARG A 7 -7.53 -21.78 -33.43
N GLN A 8 -7.97 -22.25 -34.60
CA GLN A 8 -8.63 -21.42 -35.59
C GLN A 8 -9.89 -20.77 -35.00
N HIS A 9 -10.72 -21.53 -34.26
CA HIS A 9 -11.89 -20.99 -33.59
C HIS A 9 -11.55 -19.88 -32.57
N VAL A 10 -10.45 -20.01 -31.82
CA VAL A 10 -10.00 -18.93 -30.92
C VAL A 10 -9.68 -17.66 -31.70
N VAL A 11 -8.96 -17.77 -32.83
CA VAL A 11 -8.64 -16.63 -33.70
C VAL A 11 -9.90 -16.00 -34.29
N ASP A 12 -10.82 -16.82 -34.79
CA ASP A 12 -12.07 -16.36 -35.42
C ASP A 12 -12.99 -15.66 -34.41
N MET A 13 -13.09 -16.18 -33.19
CA MET A 13 -13.82 -15.53 -32.09
C MET A 13 -13.20 -14.16 -31.78
N CYS A 14 -11.88 -14.06 -31.62
CA CYS A 14 -11.18 -12.81 -31.36
C CYS A 14 -11.42 -11.77 -32.47
N ARG A 15 -11.29 -12.16 -33.75
CA ARG A 15 -11.54 -11.29 -34.90
C ARG A 15 -12.99 -10.84 -34.98
N THR A 16 -13.94 -11.75 -34.78
CA THR A 16 -15.38 -11.43 -34.80
C THR A 16 -15.73 -10.40 -33.72
N MET A 17 -15.12 -10.49 -32.53
CA MET A 17 -15.35 -9.52 -31.45
C MET A 17 -14.73 -8.15 -31.75
N LEU A 18 -13.56 -8.11 -32.37
CA LEU A 18 -12.91 -6.86 -32.82
C LEU A 18 -13.71 -6.18 -33.94
N GLU A 19 -14.09 -6.92 -34.99
CA GLU A 19 -14.85 -6.41 -36.14
C GLU A 19 -16.20 -5.83 -35.73
N ARG A 20 -16.86 -6.44 -34.74
CA ARG A 20 -18.14 -5.98 -34.21
C ARG A 20 -18.00 -4.87 -33.15
N GLY A 21 -16.78 -4.45 -32.83
CA GLY A 21 -16.50 -3.33 -31.95
C GLY A 21 -16.76 -3.61 -30.46
N TYR A 22 -16.81 -4.87 -30.04
CA TYR A 22 -17.04 -5.23 -28.64
C TYR A 22 -15.80 -5.02 -27.75
N LEU A 23 -14.60 -4.97 -28.34
CA LEU A 23 -13.30 -4.89 -27.67
C LEU A 23 -12.34 -3.98 -28.44
N LYS A 24 -11.28 -3.51 -27.79
CA LYS A 24 -10.12 -2.89 -28.44
C LYS A 24 -8.84 -3.68 -28.11
N ALA A 25 -8.03 -3.99 -29.11
CA ALA A 25 -6.71 -4.61 -28.97
C ALA A 25 -6.67 -5.89 -28.09
N THR A 26 -6.05 -5.85 -26.90
CA THR A 26 -5.70 -7.02 -26.06
C THR A 26 -6.66 -7.26 -24.88
N GLU A 27 -7.88 -6.75 -24.94
CA GLU A 27 -8.84 -6.74 -23.81
C GLU A 27 -9.49 -8.12 -23.54
N GLY A 28 -8.78 -8.99 -22.79
CA GLY A 28 -9.33 -10.23 -22.22
C GLY A 28 -8.62 -11.50 -22.65
N ASN A 29 -9.32 -12.63 -22.61
CA ASN A 29 -8.88 -13.91 -23.18
C ASN A 29 -10.05 -14.80 -23.63
N VAL A 30 -9.75 -15.65 -24.61
CA VAL A 30 -10.70 -16.58 -25.22
C VAL A 30 -10.13 -17.97 -25.20
N SER A 31 -10.98 -18.97 -24.95
CA SER A 31 -10.58 -20.36 -25.09
C SER A 31 -11.65 -21.23 -25.72
N VAL A 32 -11.19 -22.30 -26.38
CA VAL A 32 -12.05 -23.32 -26.99
C VAL A 32 -11.54 -24.70 -26.59
N ARG A 33 -12.43 -25.57 -26.10
CA ARG A 33 -12.13 -26.95 -25.75
C ARG A 33 -11.60 -27.72 -26.97
N VAL A 34 -10.62 -28.59 -26.76
CA VAL A 34 -10.16 -29.52 -27.80
C VAL A 34 -11.05 -30.78 -27.78
N PRO A 35 -11.75 -31.09 -28.87
CA PRO A 35 -12.61 -32.28 -28.93
C PRO A 35 -11.83 -33.57 -28.65
N GLY A 36 -12.31 -34.42 -27.73
CA GLY A 36 -11.71 -35.73 -27.45
C GLY A 36 -10.53 -35.71 -26.47
N HIS A 37 -10.14 -34.53 -25.98
CA HIS A 37 -8.97 -34.35 -25.13
C HIS A 37 -9.28 -33.49 -23.89
N GLU A 38 -8.55 -33.70 -22.79
CA GLU A 38 -8.58 -32.82 -21.61
C GLU A 38 -7.71 -31.57 -21.81
N LEU A 39 -7.83 -30.96 -22.98
CA LEU A 39 -7.07 -29.81 -23.44
C LEU A 39 -8.01 -28.72 -23.94
N TYR A 40 -7.55 -27.48 -23.92
CA TYR A 40 -8.20 -26.36 -24.59
C TYR A 40 -7.16 -25.45 -25.24
N ALA A 41 -7.54 -24.86 -26.37
CA ALA A 41 -6.79 -23.78 -27.00
C ALA A 41 -7.16 -22.47 -26.31
N VAL A 42 -6.18 -21.60 -26.05
CA VAL A 42 -6.39 -20.32 -25.37
C VAL A 42 -5.48 -19.24 -25.95
N THR A 43 -5.96 -18.00 -25.93
CA THR A 43 -5.17 -16.85 -26.34
C THR A 43 -3.86 -16.74 -25.52
N PRO A 44 -2.74 -16.35 -26.15
CA PRO A 44 -1.50 -16.05 -25.45
C PRO A 44 -1.64 -14.80 -24.57
N SER A 45 -0.78 -14.70 -23.55
CA SER A 45 -0.79 -13.58 -22.62
C SER A 45 -0.38 -12.27 -23.30
N ASN A 46 -1.15 -11.20 -23.09
CA ASN A 46 -0.88 -9.85 -23.57
C ASN A 46 -0.58 -9.77 -25.09
N TYR A 47 -1.43 -10.39 -25.91
CA TYR A 47 -1.22 -10.49 -27.35
C TYR A 47 -2.34 -9.83 -28.15
N ASP A 48 -1.96 -9.10 -29.20
CA ASP A 48 -2.87 -8.36 -30.08
C ASP A 48 -3.71 -9.32 -30.92
N TYR A 49 -5.02 -9.31 -30.69
CA TYR A 49 -5.98 -10.17 -31.37
C TYR A 49 -6.03 -9.97 -32.88
N ASP A 50 -5.72 -8.78 -33.38
CA ASP A 50 -5.72 -8.48 -34.82
C ASP A 50 -4.52 -9.14 -35.53
N LYS A 51 -3.40 -9.29 -34.81
CA LYS A 51 -2.15 -9.86 -35.32
C LYS A 51 -2.00 -11.35 -35.01
N MET A 52 -2.91 -11.92 -34.23
CA MET A 52 -2.84 -13.31 -33.79
C MET A 52 -3.05 -14.26 -34.96
N ARG A 53 -2.07 -15.14 -35.17
CA ARG A 53 -2.15 -16.25 -36.12
C ARG A 53 -2.47 -17.54 -35.37
N VAL A 54 -2.86 -18.57 -36.10
CA VAL A 54 -3.29 -19.85 -35.53
C VAL A 54 -2.14 -20.53 -34.76
N GLU A 55 -0.91 -20.34 -35.23
CA GLU A 55 0.32 -20.80 -34.59
C GLU A 55 0.62 -20.12 -33.25
N ASP A 56 0.08 -18.92 -33.01
CA ASP A 56 0.34 -18.15 -31.80
C ASP A 56 -0.58 -18.58 -30.64
N VAL A 57 -1.60 -19.42 -30.89
CA VAL A 57 -2.57 -19.89 -29.88
C VAL A 57 -1.99 -21.00 -29.00
N CYS A 58 -1.99 -20.80 -27.68
CA CYS A 58 -1.43 -21.76 -26.72
C CYS A 58 -2.39 -22.94 -26.46
N LEU A 59 -1.84 -24.09 -26.06
CA LEU A 59 -2.61 -25.26 -25.61
C LEU A 59 -2.40 -25.48 -24.12
N VAL A 60 -3.48 -25.60 -23.36
CA VAL A 60 -3.43 -25.80 -21.90
C VAL A 60 -4.29 -27.00 -21.52
N ASP A 61 -3.83 -27.80 -20.56
CA ASP A 61 -4.61 -28.91 -20.02
C ASP A 61 -5.60 -28.47 -18.93
N PHE A 62 -6.51 -29.35 -18.51
CA PHE A 62 -7.51 -29.02 -17.48
C PHE A 62 -6.91 -28.90 -16.06
N ALA A 63 -5.61 -29.20 -15.90
CA ALA A 63 -4.86 -28.86 -14.69
C ALA A 63 -4.27 -27.44 -14.75
N GLY A 64 -4.46 -26.71 -15.86
CA GLY A 64 -3.96 -25.36 -16.07
C GLY A 64 -2.48 -25.30 -16.51
N LYS A 65 -1.90 -26.42 -16.95
CA LYS A 65 -0.50 -26.51 -17.37
C LYS A 65 -0.36 -26.31 -18.87
N HIS A 66 0.60 -25.49 -19.27
CA HIS A 66 0.96 -25.29 -20.68
C HIS A 66 1.46 -26.61 -21.28
N VAL A 67 0.87 -27.03 -22.40
CA VAL A 67 1.28 -28.22 -23.15
C VAL A 67 2.22 -27.78 -24.28
N PRO A 68 3.51 -28.18 -24.25
CA PRO A 68 4.45 -27.85 -25.29
C PRO A 68 3.96 -28.38 -26.65
N ASP A 69 3.97 -27.51 -27.64
CA ASP A 69 3.59 -27.84 -29.01
C ASP A 69 4.73 -27.59 -29.99
N ASP A 70 4.58 -28.14 -31.19
CA ASP A 70 5.61 -28.10 -32.23
C ASP A 70 5.50 -26.81 -33.08
N SER A 71 4.75 -25.79 -32.64
CA SER A 71 4.52 -24.54 -33.40
C SER A 71 5.73 -23.62 -33.45
N GLY A 72 6.66 -23.75 -32.50
CA GLY A 72 7.86 -22.92 -32.41
C GLY A 72 7.62 -21.48 -31.95
N ALA A 73 6.39 -21.08 -31.59
CA ALA A 73 6.05 -19.69 -31.25
C ALA A 73 6.60 -19.24 -29.88
N GLY A 74 6.82 -20.16 -28.93
CA GLY A 74 7.42 -19.86 -27.62
C GLY A 74 6.59 -18.93 -26.71
N LEU A 75 5.33 -18.67 -27.04
CA LEU A 75 4.46 -17.76 -26.30
C LEU A 75 3.87 -18.41 -25.04
N ALA A 76 3.69 -17.61 -23.99
CA ALA A 76 3.05 -18.06 -22.76
C ALA A 76 1.52 -17.94 -22.86
N PRO A 77 0.75 -18.92 -22.35
CA PRO A 77 -0.71 -18.84 -22.31
C PRO A 77 -1.19 -17.71 -21.38
N SER A 78 -2.44 -17.25 -21.56
CA SER A 78 -3.06 -16.28 -20.65
C SER A 78 -2.90 -16.67 -19.18
N ILE A 79 -2.60 -15.68 -18.33
CA ILE A 79 -2.49 -15.84 -16.87
C ILE A 79 -3.81 -16.27 -16.20
N GLU A 80 -4.93 -16.17 -16.92
CA GLU A 80 -6.27 -16.56 -16.46
C GLU A 80 -6.69 -17.95 -16.94
N CYS A 81 -5.78 -18.70 -17.58
CA CYS A 81 -6.06 -20.06 -18.03
C CYS A 81 -6.57 -20.96 -16.89
N GLY A 82 -6.10 -20.78 -15.66
CA GLY A 82 -6.60 -21.50 -14.49
C GLY A 82 -8.12 -21.34 -14.26
N MET A 83 -8.70 -20.16 -14.50
CA MET A 83 -10.15 -19.96 -14.40
C MET A 83 -10.90 -20.79 -15.44
N HIS A 84 -10.39 -20.82 -16.67
CA HIS A 84 -10.99 -21.55 -17.78
C HIS A 84 -10.94 -23.07 -17.56
N ALA A 85 -9.80 -23.57 -17.06
CA ALA A 85 -9.65 -24.98 -16.67
C ALA A 85 -10.69 -25.41 -15.63
N ASN A 86 -10.97 -24.58 -14.63
CA ASN A 86 -12.00 -24.88 -13.63
C ASN A 86 -13.40 -24.93 -14.24
N ILE A 87 -13.74 -23.95 -15.08
CA ILE A 87 -15.04 -23.92 -15.75
C ILE A 87 -15.24 -25.16 -16.62
N TYR A 88 -14.23 -25.57 -17.39
CA TYR A 88 -14.33 -26.77 -18.23
C TYR A 88 -14.45 -28.07 -17.43
N ARG A 89 -13.90 -28.14 -16.21
CA ARG A 89 -14.08 -29.31 -15.31
C ARG A 89 -15.48 -29.36 -14.71
N GLU A 90 -16.03 -28.21 -14.33
CA GLU A 90 -17.34 -28.11 -13.69
C GLU A 90 -18.52 -28.16 -14.68
N ARG A 91 -18.31 -27.69 -15.91
CA ARG A 91 -19.31 -27.65 -16.98
C ARG A 91 -18.85 -28.43 -18.21
N PRO A 92 -19.09 -29.75 -18.25
CA PRO A 92 -18.79 -30.58 -19.42
C PRO A 92 -19.53 -30.16 -20.70
N ASP A 93 -20.65 -29.45 -20.56
CA ASP A 93 -21.45 -28.91 -21.65
C ASP A 93 -20.87 -27.64 -22.29
N VAL A 94 -19.87 -27.01 -21.66
CA VAL A 94 -19.21 -25.80 -22.16
C VAL A 94 -18.01 -26.17 -23.04
N ASN A 95 -17.99 -25.65 -24.27
CA ASN A 95 -16.93 -25.86 -25.26
C ASN A 95 -16.18 -24.57 -25.65
N ALA A 96 -16.69 -23.40 -25.28
CA ALA A 96 -16.01 -22.13 -25.48
C ALA A 96 -16.27 -21.16 -24.33
N ILE A 97 -15.25 -20.36 -23.99
CA ILE A 97 -15.29 -19.36 -22.92
C ILE A 97 -14.73 -18.05 -23.45
N VAL A 98 -15.45 -16.97 -23.23
CA VAL A 98 -15.03 -15.59 -23.52
C VAL A 98 -14.94 -14.83 -22.21
N HIS A 99 -13.74 -14.33 -21.88
CA HIS A 99 -13.53 -13.41 -20.77
C HIS A 99 -13.03 -12.07 -21.30
N THR A 100 -13.80 -11.01 -21.09
CA THR A 100 -13.54 -9.70 -21.71
C THR A 100 -13.96 -8.53 -20.80
N HIS A 101 -13.62 -7.30 -21.19
CA HIS A 101 -13.79 -6.09 -20.38
C HIS A 101 -14.72 -5.07 -21.05
N GLN A 102 -15.90 -5.53 -21.48
CA GLN A 102 -16.79 -4.67 -22.25
C GLN A 102 -17.31 -3.48 -21.41
N PRO A 103 -17.40 -2.26 -21.96
CA PRO A 103 -17.63 -1.04 -21.18
C PRO A 103 -18.88 -1.05 -20.30
N TYR A 104 -20.03 -1.53 -20.80
CA TYR A 104 -21.30 -1.44 -20.08
C TYR A 104 -21.41 -2.53 -19.00
N ALA A 105 -21.04 -3.77 -19.32
CA ALA A 105 -21.01 -4.82 -18.31
C ALA A 105 -19.95 -4.55 -17.23
N SER A 106 -18.80 -3.95 -17.59
CA SER A 106 -17.78 -3.52 -16.63
C SER A 106 -18.29 -2.38 -15.73
N ALA A 107 -19.08 -1.45 -16.26
CA ALA A 107 -19.72 -0.42 -15.43
C ALA A 107 -20.66 -1.03 -14.35
N LEU A 108 -21.41 -2.08 -14.68
CA LEU A 108 -22.19 -2.83 -13.68
C LEU A 108 -21.30 -3.59 -12.69
N ALA A 109 -20.14 -4.08 -13.13
CA ALA A 109 -19.12 -4.68 -12.26
C ALA A 109 -18.62 -3.69 -11.21
N PHE A 110 -18.42 -2.42 -11.58
CA PHE A 110 -18.01 -1.35 -10.67
C PHE A 110 -19.12 -0.96 -9.69
N LEU A 111 -20.37 -0.95 -10.15
CA LEU A 111 -21.55 -0.64 -9.33
C LEU A 111 -21.97 -1.79 -8.40
N ARG A 112 -21.36 -2.97 -8.53
CA ARG A 112 -21.75 -4.20 -7.82
C ARG A 112 -23.25 -4.51 -7.98
N LYS A 113 -23.80 -4.20 -9.16
CA LYS A 113 -25.21 -4.44 -9.46
C LYS A 113 -25.36 -5.69 -10.35
N PRO A 114 -25.89 -6.81 -9.81
CA PRO A 114 -26.24 -7.94 -10.67
C PRO A 114 -27.36 -7.54 -11.62
N ILE A 115 -27.42 -8.21 -12.78
CA ILE A 115 -28.50 -8.01 -13.74
C ILE A 115 -29.61 -9.01 -13.38
N PRO A 116 -30.79 -8.53 -12.94
CA PRO A 116 -31.91 -9.42 -12.67
C PRO A 116 -32.48 -10.00 -13.99
N ALA A 117 -33.48 -10.88 -13.93
CA ALA A 117 -34.15 -11.37 -15.14
C ALA A 117 -34.97 -10.26 -15.82
N LEU A 118 -34.42 -9.59 -16.82
CA LEU A 118 -35.04 -8.47 -17.52
C LEU A 118 -35.85 -8.90 -18.74
N THR A 119 -35.35 -9.87 -19.52
CA THR A 119 -35.99 -10.34 -20.76
C THR A 119 -35.93 -11.86 -20.91
N ASP A 120 -36.87 -12.45 -21.66
CA ASP A 120 -36.94 -13.90 -21.89
C ASP A 120 -35.67 -14.36 -22.63
N GLU A 121 -35.21 -13.54 -23.58
CA GLU A 121 -33.95 -13.72 -24.31
C GLU A 121 -32.75 -13.79 -23.35
N GLN A 122 -32.62 -12.86 -22.41
CA GLN A 122 -31.54 -12.90 -21.41
C GLN A 122 -31.59 -14.20 -20.60
N VAL A 123 -32.77 -14.56 -20.07
CA VAL A 123 -32.90 -15.77 -19.23
C VAL A 123 -32.60 -17.04 -20.02
N ARG A 124 -33.01 -17.08 -21.29
CA ARG A 124 -32.82 -18.22 -22.19
C ARG A 124 -31.39 -18.42 -22.64
N PHE A 125 -30.50 -17.43 -22.50
CA PHE A 125 -29.13 -17.54 -23.02
C PHE A 125 -28.05 -17.28 -21.96
N LEU A 126 -28.29 -16.38 -21.02
CA LEU A 126 -27.33 -15.98 -19.98
C LEU A 126 -27.61 -16.66 -18.63
N GLY A 127 -28.87 -16.99 -18.35
CA GLY A 127 -29.28 -17.63 -17.09
C GLY A 127 -30.23 -16.78 -16.24
N ARG A 128 -30.56 -17.27 -15.04
CA ARG A 128 -31.64 -16.70 -14.19
C ARG A 128 -31.37 -15.26 -13.74
N GLU A 129 -30.10 -14.96 -13.55
CA GLU A 129 -29.55 -13.65 -13.26
C GLU A 129 -28.13 -13.62 -13.81
N VAL A 130 -27.62 -12.44 -14.13
CA VAL A 130 -26.17 -12.28 -14.31
C VAL A 130 -25.60 -11.83 -12.97
N ALA A 131 -25.05 -12.80 -12.24
CA ALA A 131 -24.53 -12.56 -10.91
C ALA A 131 -23.20 -11.77 -10.94
N ILE A 132 -22.96 -11.00 -9.88
CA ILE A 132 -21.66 -10.42 -9.59
C ILE A 132 -20.86 -11.44 -8.77
N VAL A 133 -19.76 -11.93 -9.34
CA VAL A 133 -18.81 -12.80 -8.65
C VAL A 133 -17.73 -11.93 -8.04
N ASN A 134 -17.43 -12.12 -6.75
CA ASN A 134 -16.41 -11.33 -6.06
C ASN A 134 -15.04 -11.52 -6.71
N TYR A 135 -14.37 -10.39 -6.93
CA TYR A 135 -13.05 -10.34 -7.54
C TYR A 135 -12.01 -11.11 -6.74
N ALA A 136 -11.11 -11.77 -7.44
CA ALA A 136 -9.83 -12.20 -6.89
C ALA A 136 -8.74 -11.96 -7.94
N PRO A 137 -7.49 -11.70 -7.54
CA PRO A 137 -6.40 -11.49 -8.50
C PRO A 137 -6.24 -12.69 -9.45
N SER A 138 -6.09 -12.42 -10.74
CA SER A 138 -5.84 -13.39 -11.80
C SER A 138 -4.64 -14.29 -11.47
N GLY A 139 -4.76 -15.60 -11.71
CA GLY A 139 -3.73 -16.60 -11.34
C GLY A 139 -3.81 -17.13 -9.90
N THR A 140 -4.65 -16.57 -9.03
CA THR A 140 -4.93 -17.15 -7.71
C THR A 140 -6.00 -18.25 -7.82
N GLY A 141 -5.82 -19.39 -7.15
CA GLY A 141 -6.85 -20.44 -7.03
C GLY A 141 -8.14 -20.01 -6.28
N PHE A 142 -8.30 -18.72 -5.99
CA PHE A 142 -9.43 -18.14 -5.29
C PHE A 142 -10.54 -17.69 -6.24
N LEU A 143 -10.18 -17.06 -7.38
CA LEU A 143 -11.14 -16.72 -8.45
C LEU A 143 -11.84 -17.99 -8.97
N ALA A 144 -11.06 -19.05 -9.15
CA ALA A 144 -11.50 -20.41 -9.46
C ALA A 144 -12.67 -20.90 -8.58
N ARG A 145 -12.54 -20.78 -7.25
CA ARG A 145 -13.50 -21.31 -6.26
C ARG A 145 -14.78 -20.50 -6.14
N ASN A 146 -14.70 -19.17 -6.30
CA ASN A 146 -15.88 -18.31 -6.29
C ASN A 146 -16.69 -18.43 -7.58
N VAL A 147 -16.00 -18.57 -8.72
CA VAL A 147 -16.61 -18.87 -10.02
C VAL A 147 -17.25 -20.27 -9.99
N GLN A 148 -16.60 -21.28 -9.40
CA GLN A 148 -17.11 -22.67 -9.30
C GLN A 148 -18.54 -22.76 -8.72
N LYS A 149 -18.84 -22.10 -7.59
CA LYS A 149 -20.18 -22.14 -6.97
C LYS A 149 -21.28 -21.58 -7.88
N LYS A 150 -20.97 -20.54 -8.65
CA LYS A 150 -21.93 -19.89 -9.56
C LYS A 150 -22.05 -20.63 -10.89
N VAL A 151 -20.92 -21.16 -11.40
CA VAL A 151 -20.86 -22.01 -12.59
C VAL A 151 -21.62 -23.33 -12.39
N ALA A 152 -21.66 -23.89 -11.18
CA ALA A 152 -22.46 -25.07 -10.85
C ALA A 152 -23.98 -24.83 -10.89
N GLY A 153 -24.46 -23.60 -10.64
CA GLY A 153 -25.86 -23.21 -10.87
C GLY A 153 -26.25 -23.20 -12.36
N GLY A 154 -25.21 -23.14 -13.18
CA GLY A 154 -25.15 -23.31 -14.62
C GLY A 154 -25.81 -22.19 -15.42
N ASP A 155 -25.84 -20.98 -14.88
CA ASP A 155 -25.94 -19.80 -15.71
C ASP A 155 -24.73 -19.75 -16.67
N ASN A 156 -24.88 -19.03 -17.78
CA ASN A 156 -23.89 -18.97 -18.86
C ASN A 156 -23.16 -17.63 -18.93
N ALA A 157 -23.49 -16.69 -18.05
CA ALA A 157 -22.77 -15.43 -17.96
C ALA A 157 -22.68 -14.93 -16.52
N PHE A 158 -21.52 -14.37 -16.20
CA PHE A 158 -21.23 -13.79 -14.89
C PHE A 158 -20.41 -12.53 -15.07
N ILE A 159 -20.57 -11.58 -14.16
CA ILE A 159 -19.73 -10.39 -14.11
C ILE A 159 -18.77 -10.56 -12.93
N ILE A 160 -17.47 -10.51 -13.18
CA ILE A 160 -16.48 -10.48 -12.12
C ILE A 160 -16.37 -9.03 -11.66
N ALA A 161 -16.67 -8.81 -10.38
CA ALA A 161 -16.54 -7.53 -9.73
C ALA A 161 -15.21 -6.84 -10.05
N ASN A 162 -15.23 -5.53 -10.31
CA ASN A 162 -14.04 -4.71 -10.60
C ASN A 162 -13.09 -5.25 -11.69
N HIS A 163 -13.55 -6.17 -12.55
CA HIS A 163 -12.71 -6.84 -13.53
C HIS A 163 -13.38 -6.87 -14.90
N GLY A 164 -13.82 -8.05 -15.35
CA GLY A 164 -14.51 -8.25 -16.62
C GLY A 164 -15.63 -9.26 -16.52
N ILE A 165 -16.17 -9.66 -17.65
CA ILE A 165 -17.26 -10.63 -17.76
C ILE A 165 -16.73 -12.00 -18.10
N VAL A 166 -17.47 -13.05 -17.77
CA VAL A 166 -17.24 -14.40 -18.28
C VAL A 166 -18.52 -14.87 -18.94
N ALA A 167 -18.45 -15.19 -20.24
CA ALA A 167 -19.53 -15.77 -21.01
C ALA A 167 -19.16 -17.18 -21.51
N LEU A 168 -20.08 -18.11 -21.31
CA LEU A 168 -19.91 -19.54 -21.59
C LEU A 168 -20.78 -19.93 -22.78
N GLY A 169 -20.28 -20.81 -23.64
CA GLY A 169 -21.03 -21.35 -24.77
C GLY A 169 -20.86 -22.85 -24.95
N THR A 170 -21.90 -23.48 -25.48
CA THR A 170 -21.86 -24.87 -25.98
C THR A 170 -20.98 -25.02 -27.22
N ASP A 171 -20.66 -23.91 -27.87
CA ASP A 171 -19.85 -23.79 -29.08
C ASP A 171 -19.28 -22.35 -29.17
N PRO A 172 -18.27 -22.09 -30.03
CA PRO A 172 -17.65 -20.77 -30.21
C PRO A 172 -18.65 -19.64 -30.50
N ASP A 173 -19.59 -19.86 -31.43
CA ASP A 173 -20.56 -18.84 -31.84
C ASP A 173 -21.49 -18.49 -30.68
N ARG A 174 -21.92 -19.48 -29.91
CA ARG A 174 -22.75 -19.29 -28.73
C ARG A 174 -22.04 -18.49 -27.65
N ALA A 175 -20.75 -18.71 -27.42
CA ALA A 175 -19.99 -17.96 -26.42
C ALA A 175 -19.86 -16.47 -26.81
N VAL A 176 -19.57 -16.17 -28.08
CA VAL A 176 -19.53 -14.80 -28.60
C VAL A 176 -20.93 -14.16 -28.55
N PHE A 177 -21.98 -14.90 -28.90
CA PHE A 177 -23.36 -14.43 -28.80
C PHE A 177 -23.76 -14.09 -27.37
N ASN A 178 -23.43 -14.95 -26.40
CA ASN A 178 -23.76 -14.73 -24.99
C ASN A 178 -23.02 -13.51 -24.43
N MET A 179 -21.76 -13.31 -24.81
CA MET A 179 -21.00 -12.10 -24.48
C MET A 179 -21.66 -10.84 -25.07
N ALA A 180 -22.02 -10.86 -26.36
CA ALA A 180 -22.70 -9.74 -27.01
C ALA A 180 -24.07 -9.42 -26.39
N LEU A 181 -24.85 -10.46 -26.04
CA LEU A 181 -26.13 -10.31 -25.37
C LEU A 181 -25.96 -9.74 -23.96
N LEU A 182 -24.93 -10.17 -23.22
CA LEU A 182 -24.61 -9.60 -21.91
C LEU A 182 -24.37 -8.09 -22.00
N GLU A 183 -23.59 -7.64 -22.98
CA GLU A 183 -23.33 -6.21 -23.15
C GLU A 183 -24.60 -5.43 -23.53
N LYS A 184 -25.42 -5.98 -24.44
CA LYS A 184 -26.72 -5.41 -24.82
C LYS A 184 -27.66 -5.27 -23.61
N VAL A 185 -27.71 -6.27 -22.75
CA VAL A 185 -28.56 -6.21 -21.54
C VAL A 185 -27.96 -5.26 -20.51
N SER A 186 -26.63 -5.19 -20.41
CA SER A 186 -25.92 -4.29 -19.50
C SER A 186 -26.18 -2.83 -19.82
N ILE A 187 -26.10 -2.42 -21.09
CA ILE A 187 -26.42 -1.05 -21.51
C ILE A 187 -27.89 -0.70 -21.22
N ALA A 188 -28.82 -1.59 -21.54
CA ALA A 188 -30.25 -1.35 -21.30
C ALA A 188 -30.56 -1.20 -19.81
N TYR A 189 -29.95 -2.04 -18.97
CA TYR A 189 -30.13 -1.98 -17.51
C TYR A 189 -29.51 -0.73 -16.91
N LEU A 190 -28.30 -0.35 -17.32
CA LEU A 190 -27.66 0.89 -16.89
C LEU A 190 -28.50 2.11 -17.26
N MET A 191 -29.00 2.18 -18.50
CA MET A 191 -29.88 3.26 -18.92
C MET A 191 -31.13 3.34 -18.04
N ALA A 192 -31.79 2.21 -17.76
CA ALA A 192 -32.95 2.16 -16.88
C ALA A 192 -32.64 2.60 -15.44
N LEU A 193 -31.45 2.24 -14.91
CA LEU A 193 -31.00 2.67 -13.59
C LEU A 193 -30.73 4.17 -13.51
N THR A 194 -30.28 4.79 -14.62
CA THR A 194 -29.96 6.22 -14.67
C THR A 194 -31.16 7.14 -14.91
N THR A 195 -32.27 6.62 -15.43
CA THR A 195 -33.46 7.43 -15.76
C THR A 195 -34.48 7.51 -14.62
N GLU A 196 -34.81 6.39 -13.97
CA GLU A 196 -35.67 6.36 -12.78
C GLU A 196 -35.19 5.30 -11.78
N THR A 197 -34.46 5.75 -10.76
CA THR A 197 -33.92 4.89 -9.71
C THR A 197 -35.05 4.17 -8.96
N GLY A 198 -35.16 2.85 -9.11
CA GLY A 198 -36.08 1.99 -8.36
C GLY A 198 -37.28 1.42 -9.13
N LYS A 199 -37.49 1.78 -10.41
CA LYS A 199 -38.59 1.24 -11.24
C LYS A 199 -38.11 0.28 -12.35
N VAL A 200 -37.35 -0.75 -11.98
CA VAL A 200 -36.96 -1.80 -12.93
C VAL A 200 -37.85 -3.03 -12.73
N TYR A 201 -38.71 -3.31 -13.70
CA TYR A 201 -39.55 -4.50 -13.71
C TYR A 201 -38.77 -5.71 -14.22
N THR A 202 -39.01 -6.87 -13.60
CA THR A 202 -38.31 -8.12 -13.92
C THR A 202 -39.32 -9.19 -14.30
N ILE A 203 -38.86 -10.22 -15.01
CA ILE A 203 -39.69 -11.36 -15.37
C ILE A 203 -40.16 -12.08 -14.11
N PRO A 204 -41.48 -12.34 -13.97
CA PRO A 204 -42.01 -13.11 -12.86
C PRO A 204 -41.31 -14.47 -12.71
N ALA A 205 -41.05 -14.88 -11.48
CA ALA A 205 -40.25 -16.07 -11.17
C ALA A 205 -40.73 -17.35 -11.90
N ALA A 206 -42.05 -17.54 -12.04
CA ALA A 206 -42.62 -18.69 -12.75
C ALA A 206 -42.24 -18.71 -14.25
N ILE A 207 -42.24 -17.55 -14.90
CA ILE A 207 -41.87 -17.42 -16.32
C ILE A 207 -40.36 -17.59 -16.49
N ARG A 208 -39.56 -17.04 -15.55
CA ARG A 208 -38.11 -17.20 -15.52
C ARG A 208 -37.69 -18.68 -15.46
N GLU A 209 -38.32 -19.50 -14.62
CA GLU A 209 -37.99 -20.92 -14.53
C GLU A 209 -38.39 -21.70 -15.79
N VAL A 210 -39.49 -21.34 -16.46
CA VAL A 210 -39.86 -21.94 -17.75
C VAL A 210 -38.84 -21.59 -18.84
N ALA A 211 -38.41 -20.33 -18.92
CA ALA A 211 -37.40 -19.88 -19.88
C ALA A 211 -36.04 -20.56 -19.63
N PHE A 212 -35.63 -20.67 -18.36
CA PHE A 212 -34.41 -21.37 -17.97
C PHE A 212 -34.49 -22.88 -18.23
N GLY A 213 -35.66 -23.50 -18.05
CA GLY A 213 -35.90 -24.90 -18.43
C GLY A 213 -35.73 -25.13 -19.93
N LYS A 214 -36.16 -24.18 -20.78
CA LYS A 214 -35.93 -24.21 -22.23
C LYS A 214 -34.46 -24.07 -22.59
N LEU A 215 -33.71 -23.18 -21.92
CA LEU A 215 -32.24 -23.10 -22.05
C LEU A 215 -31.60 -24.48 -21.83
N ARG A 216 -31.94 -25.16 -20.73
CA ARG A 216 -31.41 -26.50 -20.43
C ARG A 216 -31.77 -27.57 -21.45
N ALA A 217 -32.99 -27.52 -21.98
CA ALA A 217 -33.41 -28.46 -23.02
C ALA A 217 -32.66 -28.21 -24.34
N ASP A 218 -32.47 -26.94 -24.71
CA ASP A 218 -31.70 -26.55 -25.89
C ASP A 218 -30.22 -26.94 -25.75
N GLU A 219 -29.61 -26.68 -24.59
CA GLU A 219 -28.23 -27.08 -24.28
C GLU A 219 -28.06 -28.59 -24.33
N LYS A 220 -28.98 -29.37 -23.73
CA LYS A 220 -28.92 -30.84 -23.82
C LYS A 220 -29.05 -31.35 -25.25
N ARG A 221 -29.90 -30.72 -26.06
CA ARG A 221 -30.09 -31.07 -27.48
C ARG A 221 -28.84 -30.75 -28.31
N ILE A 222 -28.25 -29.57 -28.12
CA ILE A 222 -27.04 -29.12 -28.81
C ILE A 222 -25.82 -29.94 -28.33
N ALA A 223 -25.68 -30.15 -27.02
CA ALA A 223 -24.65 -31.00 -26.44
C ALA A 223 -24.74 -32.43 -26.97
N ALA A 224 -25.94 -33.00 -27.15
CA ALA A 224 -26.15 -34.33 -27.76
C ALA A 224 -25.77 -34.39 -29.26
N GLN A 225 -25.85 -33.27 -29.97
CA GLN A 225 -25.40 -33.16 -31.36
C GLN A 225 -23.86 -33.02 -31.46
N ILE A 226 -23.23 -32.34 -30.47
CA ILE A 226 -21.78 -32.13 -30.40
C ILE A 226 -21.04 -33.34 -29.77
N THR A 227 -21.63 -34.03 -28.79
CA THR A 227 -21.04 -35.21 -28.09
C THR A 227 -20.97 -36.49 -28.92
N LYS A 228 -21.55 -36.53 -30.13
CA LYS A 228 -21.22 -37.60 -31.11
C LYS A 228 -19.75 -37.56 -31.57
N ALA A 229 -19.00 -36.49 -31.27
CA ALA A 229 -17.57 -36.39 -31.57
C ALA A 229 -16.66 -36.46 -30.32
N VAL A 230 -17.18 -36.49 -29.09
CA VAL A 230 -16.36 -36.44 -27.86
C VAL A 230 -17.06 -37.17 -26.71
N THR A 231 -16.44 -38.24 -26.20
CA THR A 231 -16.89 -38.96 -25.00
C THR A 231 -16.41 -38.24 -23.73
N PRO A 232 -17.26 -37.97 -22.72
CA PRO A 232 -16.82 -37.38 -21.46
C PRO A 232 -16.03 -38.38 -20.59
N VAL A 233 -14.88 -37.94 -20.05
CA VAL A 233 -14.10 -38.70 -19.06
C VAL A 233 -14.63 -38.39 -17.64
N ARG A 234 -14.80 -39.43 -16.82
CA ARG A 234 -15.32 -39.35 -15.44
C ARG A 234 -14.15 -39.46 -14.45
N VAL A 235 -14.02 -38.52 -13.52
CA VAL A 235 -12.97 -38.51 -12.48
C VAL A 235 -13.42 -39.35 -11.26
N PRO A 236 -12.55 -40.15 -10.61
CA PRO A 236 -12.90 -40.92 -9.41
C PRO A 236 -12.79 -40.10 -8.12
N ASP A 237 -13.68 -40.38 -7.16
CA ASP A 237 -13.79 -39.71 -5.86
C ASP A 237 -12.64 -40.06 -4.90
N GLY A 238 -12.06 -39.05 -4.24
CA GLY A 238 -11.08 -39.19 -3.17
C GLY A 238 -11.31 -38.18 -2.04
N GLU A 239 -11.55 -38.72 -0.84
CA GLU A 239 -11.65 -38.16 0.53
C GLU A 239 -12.28 -36.76 0.74
N GLN A 240 -13.50 -36.77 1.34
CA GLN A 240 -14.20 -35.59 1.86
C GLN A 240 -13.64 -35.14 3.24
N PRO A 241 -13.33 -33.85 3.43
CA PRO A 241 -13.15 -33.25 4.76
C PRO A 241 -14.51 -32.98 5.46
N PRO A 242 -14.54 -32.76 6.79
CA PRO A 242 -15.71 -32.95 7.65
C PRO A 242 -16.86 -31.95 7.41
N SER A 243 -18.08 -32.37 7.80
CA SER A 243 -19.36 -31.78 7.39
C SER A 243 -19.67 -30.37 7.94
N ALA A 244 -20.50 -29.65 7.17
CA ALA A 244 -20.82 -28.24 7.26
C ALA A 244 -21.61 -27.78 8.52
N ASP A 245 -22.10 -28.70 9.35
CA ASP A 245 -23.04 -28.35 10.42
C ASP A 245 -22.38 -27.84 11.71
N LYS A 246 -21.04 -27.91 11.83
CA LYS A 246 -20.30 -27.27 12.95
C LYS A 246 -19.74 -25.88 12.64
N VAL A 247 -19.84 -25.41 11.40
CA VAL A 247 -19.38 -24.06 11.00
C VAL A 247 -20.53 -23.05 10.95
N ALA A 248 -21.78 -23.52 10.80
CA ALA A 248 -22.98 -22.67 10.74
C ALA A 248 -23.35 -21.94 12.06
N ALA A 249 -22.59 -22.14 13.14
CA ALA A 249 -22.74 -21.40 14.40
C ALA A 249 -21.73 -20.24 14.58
N ALA A 250 -20.88 -19.97 13.61
CA ALA A 250 -20.01 -18.78 13.61
C ALA A 250 -20.50 -17.81 12.52
N GLY A 251 -20.87 -16.58 12.91
CA GLY A 251 -21.28 -15.51 12.00
C GLY A 251 -20.21 -15.18 10.94
N GLU A 252 -20.56 -14.27 10.02
CA GLU A 252 -19.66 -13.76 8.95
C GLU A 252 -18.19 -13.81 9.37
N PRO A 253 -17.29 -14.45 8.60
CA PRO A 253 -15.89 -14.30 8.90
C PRO A 253 -15.58 -12.81 8.79
N PRO A 254 -14.99 -12.18 9.84
CA PRO A 254 -14.43 -10.86 9.68
C PRO A 254 -13.47 -10.94 8.50
N ALA A 255 -13.37 -9.85 7.71
CA ALA A 255 -12.25 -9.68 6.80
C ALA A 255 -11.00 -10.15 7.54
N GLU A 256 -10.31 -11.19 7.04
CA GLU A 256 -9.03 -11.61 7.62
C GLU A 256 -8.25 -10.33 7.86
N ALA A 257 -7.90 -10.07 9.13
CA ALA A 257 -7.29 -8.81 9.51
C ALA A 257 -6.10 -8.59 8.55
N PRO A 258 -6.06 -7.48 7.80
CA PRO A 258 -4.91 -7.20 6.96
C PRO A 258 -3.68 -7.30 7.84
N GLY A 259 -2.78 -8.21 7.51
CA GLY A 259 -1.62 -8.51 8.33
C GLY A 259 -0.80 -7.25 8.63
N TYR A 260 0.03 -7.32 9.66
CA TYR A 260 0.94 -6.22 9.98
C TYR A 260 2.33 -6.49 9.39
N ALA A 261 3.01 -5.41 9.03
CA ALA A 261 4.36 -5.39 8.48
C ALA A 261 5.41 -5.88 9.47
N ILE A 262 5.14 -5.76 10.78
CA ILE A 262 6.02 -6.26 11.83
C ILE A 262 5.69 -7.73 12.05
N THR A 263 6.58 -8.60 11.59
CA THR A 263 6.52 -10.05 11.81
C THR A 263 7.08 -10.40 13.19
N ASP A 264 8.29 -9.93 13.46
CA ASP A 264 9.00 -10.04 14.72
C ASP A 264 9.25 -8.64 15.29
N TYR A 265 8.84 -8.41 16.54
CA TYR A 265 9.17 -7.18 17.24
C TYR A 265 10.62 -7.26 17.75
N PRO A 266 11.45 -6.20 17.61
CA PRO A 266 12.84 -6.26 18.04
C PRO A 266 12.96 -6.56 19.54
N ASP A 267 13.96 -7.36 19.92
CA ASP A 267 14.40 -7.48 21.31
C ASP A 267 14.98 -6.11 21.74
N VAL A 268 14.13 -5.28 22.33
CA VAL A 268 14.48 -3.91 22.72
C VAL A 268 15.64 -3.88 23.72
N PRO A 269 15.64 -4.69 24.81
CA PRO A 269 16.80 -4.79 25.70
C PRO A 269 18.11 -5.13 24.97
N ASP A 270 18.12 -6.14 24.10
CA ASP A 270 19.33 -6.53 23.36
C ASP A 270 19.76 -5.45 22.37
N THR A 271 18.80 -4.87 21.64
CA THR A 271 19.04 -3.79 20.69
C THR A 271 19.68 -2.59 21.39
N LEU A 272 19.13 -2.13 22.51
CA LEU A 272 19.68 -1.03 23.30
C LEU A 272 21.07 -1.36 23.86
N ARG A 273 21.31 -2.62 24.26
CA ARG A 273 22.63 -3.09 24.70
C ARG A 273 23.66 -2.99 23.59
N ARG A 274 23.34 -3.45 22.37
CA ARG A 274 24.22 -3.35 21.18
C ARG A 274 24.47 -1.90 20.78
N LEU A 275 23.44 -1.07 20.75
CA LEU A 275 23.55 0.36 20.48
C LEU A 275 24.44 1.08 21.50
N LYS A 276 24.31 0.73 22.79
CA LYS A 276 25.20 1.24 23.84
C LYS A 276 26.64 0.78 23.63
N ALA A 277 26.85 -0.46 23.20
CA ALA A 277 28.19 -0.98 22.88
C ALA A 277 28.82 -0.20 21.71
N LEU A 278 28.08 0.03 20.62
CA LEU A 278 28.51 0.87 19.49
C LEU A 278 28.94 2.27 19.93
N VAL A 279 28.19 2.90 20.83
CA VAL A 279 28.52 4.25 21.36
C VAL A 279 29.67 4.21 22.39
N ALA A 280 29.95 3.06 23.01
CA ALA A 280 31.03 2.92 23.98
C ALA A 280 32.42 2.82 23.33
N GLN A 281 32.48 2.45 22.05
CA GLN A 281 33.73 2.28 21.31
C GLN A 281 34.02 3.43 20.32
N PRO A 282 35.27 3.54 19.82
CA PRO A 282 35.61 4.45 18.74
C PRO A 282 34.78 4.18 17.48
N VAL A 283 34.54 5.25 16.73
CA VAL A 283 33.92 5.16 15.40
C VAL A 283 34.81 4.37 14.45
N ARG A 284 34.21 3.50 13.63
CA ARG A 284 34.90 2.75 12.58
C ARG A 284 34.28 3.10 11.23
N GLY A 285 35.03 3.78 10.38
CA GLY A 285 34.60 4.25 9.07
C GLY A 285 35.39 3.64 7.94
N LEU A 286 35.20 4.16 6.73
CA LEU A 286 35.97 3.74 5.56
C LEU A 286 37.48 3.97 5.75
N ARG A 287 38.28 3.09 5.15
CA ARG A 287 39.71 3.35 4.93
C ARG A 287 39.89 4.64 4.13
N HIS A 288 41.03 5.30 4.32
CA HIS A 288 41.28 6.62 3.74
C HIS A 288 41.27 6.60 2.20
N ASP A 289 41.90 5.60 1.59
CA ASP A 289 41.92 5.36 0.15
C ASP A 289 40.51 5.14 -0.41
N ALA A 290 39.70 4.28 0.23
CA ALA A 290 38.33 4.03 -0.18
C ALA A 290 37.45 5.29 -0.08
N LEU A 291 37.66 6.14 0.94
CA LEU A 291 36.98 7.42 1.03
C LEU A 291 37.34 8.35 -0.13
N LEU A 292 38.61 8.37 -0.56
CA LEU A 292 39.03 9.17 -1.72
C LEU A 292 38.34 8.68 -3.00
N ASP A 293 38.20 7.36 -3.18
CA ASP A 293 37.46 6.79 -4.31
C ASP A 293 35.98 7.18 -4.29
N VAL A 294 35.34 7.14 -3.11
CA VAL A 294 33.96 7.62 -2.93
C VAL A 294 33.84 9.08 -3.32
N LEU A 295 34.74 9.96 -2.88
CA LEU A 295 34.69 11.38 -3.25
C LEU A 295 34.93 11.60 -4.75
N ASN A 296 35.85 10.84 -5.34
CA ASN A 296 36.12 10.87 -6.77
C ASN A 296 34.92 10.42 -7.61
N TYR A 297 34.10 9.48 -7.12
CA TYR A 297 32.81 9.14 -7.75
C TYR A 297 31.93 10.39 -7.89
N PHE A 298 31.74 11.18 -6.83
CA PHE A 298 30.94 12.41 -6.92
C PHE A 298 31.54 13.44 -7.88
N ASP A 299 32.87 13.59 -7.91
CA ASP A 299 33.55 14.53 -8.81
C ASP A 299 33.46 14.13 -10.29
N THR A 300 33.36 12.84 -10.59
CA THR A 300 33.41 12.31 -11.96
C THR A 300 32.06 11.87 -12.50
N LYS A 301 31.16 11.38 -11.65
CA LYS A 301 29.86 10.80 -12.02
C LYS A 301 28.66 11.67 -11.65
N CYS A 302 28.81 12.68 -10.78
CA CYS A 302 27.70 13.53 -10.32
C CYS A 302 27.91 15.03 -10.66
N ARG A 303 28.46 15.33 -11.85
CA ARG A 303 28.90 16.69 -12.23
C ARG A 303 27.72 17.65 -12.42
N ALA A 304 26.67 17.24 -13.12
CA ALA A 304 25.47 18.05 -13.32
C ALA A 304 24.77 18.33 -11.98
N SER A 305 24.73 17.34 -11.09
CA SER A 305 24.25 17.50 -9.71
C SER A 305 25.06 18.54 -8.91
N ARG A 306 26.39 18.57 -9.06
CA ARG A 306 27.24 19.61 -8.46
C ARG A 306 26.90 20.99 -9.03
N GLU A 307 26.84 21.13 -10.35
CA GLU A 307 26.61 22.41 -11.02
C GLU A 307 25.28 23.06 -10.60
N ILE A 308 24.20 22.27 -10.54
CA ILE A 308 22.90 22.78 -10.08
C ILE A 308 22.91 23.13 -8.59
N THR A 309 23.59 22.34 -7.75
CA THR A 309 23.76 22.65 -6.33
C THR A 309 24.50 23.97 -6.12
N GLU A 310 25.61 24.19 -6.83
CA GLU A 310 26.39 25.43 -6.68
C GLU A 310 25.60 26.66 -7.14
N ARG A 311 24.72 26.52 -8.14
CA ARG A 311 23.75 27.56 -8.49
C ARG A 311 22.69 27.73 -7.40
N ALA A 312 22.16 26.63 -6.86
CA ALA A 312 21.13 26.64 -5.82
C ALA A 312 21.61 27.32 -4.55
N LYS A 313 22.86 27.09 -4.11
CA LYS A 313 23.48 27.74 -2.93
C LYS A 313 23.45 29.28 -2.99
N LYS A 314 23.40 29.86 -4.20
CA LYS A 314 23.32 31.33 -4.39
C LYS A 314 21.92 31.89 -4.10
N ARG A 315 20.89 31.04 -4.07
CA ARG A 315 19.47 31.44 -4.01
C ARG A 315 18.68 30.76 -2.91
N ILE A 316 19.14 29.60 -2.44
CA ILE A 316 18.48 28.75 -1.45
C ILE A 316 19.48 28.55 -0.29
N PRO A 317 19.07 28.77 0.98
CA PRO A 317 19.93 28.52 2.14
C PRO A 317 20.52 27.10 2.12
N GLY A 318 21.86 27.00 2.05
CA GLY A 318 22.54 25.70 1.96
C GLY A 318 22.33 24.95 0.63
N GLY A 319 21.64 25.52 -0.35
CA GLY A 319 21.37 24.93 -1.66
C GLY A 319 20.24 23.90 -1.69
N VAL A 320 19.50 23.71 -0.58
CA VAL A 320 18.44 22.70 -0.46
C VAL A 320 17.21 23.26 0.24
N GLN A 321 16.03 22.77 -0.16
CA GLN A 321 14.75 23.14 0.46
C GLN A 321 14.25 22.11 1.48
N HIS A 322 14.84 20.91 1.50
CA HIS A 322 14.47 19.84 2.41
C HIS A 322 15.70 19.16 3.02
N ASN A 323 15.59 18.71 4.28
CA ASN A 323 16.72 18.18 5.07
C ASN A 323 16.66 16.65 5.29
N LEU A 324 16.03 15.90 4.37
CA LEU A 324 15.90 14.44 4.48
C LEU A 324 17.07 13.71 3.86
N ALA A 325 17.44 14.11 2.64
CA ALA A 325 18.50 13.48 1.89
C ALA A 325 19.86 13.91 2.42
N PHE A 326 20.83 13.07 2.10
CA PHE A 326 22.22 13.30 2.40
C PHE A 326 22.81 14.36 1.46
N ASN A 327 23.52 15.37 2.01
CA ASN A 327 23.97 16.55 1.27
C ASN A 327 25.50 16.66 1.12
N TYR A 328 26.25 15.60 1.46
CA TYR A 328 27.70 15.60 1.36
C TYR A 328 28.17 14.60 0.28
N PRO A 329 29.18 14.95 -0.54
CA PRO A 329 29.85 16.25 -0.60
C PRO A 329 28.96 17.39 -1.14
N PHE A 330 27.89 17.04 -1.87
CA PHE A 330 26.81 17.93 -2.28
C PHE A 330 25.51 17.11 -2.50
N PRO A 331 24.32 17.73 -2.50
CA PRO A 331 23.05 17.07 -2.81
C PRO A 331 23.01 16.55 -4.25
N LEU A 332 22.42 15.36 -4.44
CA LEU A 332 22.11 14.82 -5.76
C LEU A 332 20.83 15.47 -6.31
N ALA A 333 20.84 15.81 -7.60
CA ALA A 333 19.65 16.34 -8.28
C ALA A 333 18.93 15.19 -8.98
N ILE A 334 17.75 14.81 -8.45
CA ILE A 334 16.98 13.67 -8.95
C ILE A 334 15.99 14.12 -10.03
N ASP A 335 16.00 13.43 -11.18
CA ASP A 335 15.07 13.68 -12.29
C ASP A 335 13.89 12.69 -12.30
N LYS A 336 14.13 11.44 -11.89
CA LYS A 336 13.13 10.37 -11.98
C LYS A 336 13.10 9.53 -10.71
N ALA A 337 11.90 9.10 -10.31
CA ALA A 337 11.68 8.09 -9.28
C ALA A 337 10.65 7.07 -9.80
N GLU A 338 10.96 5.79 -9.83
CA GLU A 338 10.06 4.75 -10.36
C GLU A 338 10.29 3.42 -9.64
N GLY A 339 9.22 2.81 -9.15
CA GLY A 339 9.31 1.60 -8.34
C GLY A 339 10.20 1.82 -7.12
N ALA A 340 11.28 1.04 -7.01
CA ALA A 340 12.27 1.10 -5.95
C ALA A 340 13.51 1.96 -6.30
N TYR A 341 13.49 2.72 -7.41
CA TYR A 341 14.68 3.37 -7.95
C TYR A 341 14.54 4.89 -8.10
N LEU A 342 15.67 5.60 -7.91
CA LEU A 342 15.86 7.00 -8.30
C LEU A 342 16.88 7.08 -9.44
N THR A 343 16.70 8.04 -10.35
CA THR A 343 17.70 8.41 -11.36
C THR A 343 18.05 9.89 -11.22
N ASP A 344 19.34 10.18 -11.07
CA ASP A 344 19.83 11.56 -11.00
C ASP A 344 20.00 12.22 -12.37
N ARG A 345 20.29 13.53 -12.35
CA ARG A 345 20.56 14.37 -13.53
C ARG A 345 21.74 13.91 -14.38
N ASP A 346 22.63 13.13 -13.79
CA ASP A 346 23.81 12.59 -14.44
C ASP A 346 23.54 11.19 -15.05
N GLY A 347 22.32 10.66 -14.86
CA GLY A 347 21.89 9.34 -15.37
C GLY A 347 22.24 8.17 -14.45
N ASN A 348 22.78 8.43 -13.26
CA ASN A 348 23.08 7.36 -12.30
C ASN A 348 21.79 6.87 -11.65
N THR A 349 21.68 5.56 -11.44
CA THR A 349 20.51 4.93 -10.82
C THR A 349 20.84 4.39 -9.44
N TYR A 350 19.92 4.63 -8.50
CA TYR A 350 20.07 4.28 -7.09
C TYR A 350 18.83 3.53 -6.58
N ILE A 351 19.02 2.59 -5.66
CA ILE A 351 17.94 1.99 -4.88
C ILE A 351 17.47 3.02 -3.84
N ASP A 352 16.16 3.28 -3.81
CA ASP A 352 15.53 4.31 -2.98
C ASP A 352 15.06 3.78 -1.63
N PHE A 353 15.95 3.75 -0.65
CA PHE A 353 15.54 3.53 0.73
C PHE A 353 15.28 4.84 1.49
N LEU A 354 15.42 6.00 0.85
CA LEU A 354 15.03 7.28 1.43
C LEU A 354 13.50 7.43 1.39
N GLN A 355 12.90 7.09 0.25
CA GLN A 355 11.46 7.11 0.00
C GLN A 355 10.79 8.42 0.38
N ALA A 356 11.46 9.56 0.20
CA ALA A 356 11.03 10.88 0.70
C ALA A 356 10.62 10.89 2.19
N GLY A 357 11.25 10.05 3.02
CA GLY A 357 10.92 9.88 4.43
C GLY A 357 9.83 8.84 4.69
N GLY A 358 9.53 7.95 3.75
CA GLY A 358 8.61 6.83 3.92
C GLY A 358 7.15 6.95 3.41
N PRO A 359 6.66 8.01 2.72
CA PRO A 359 5.28 8.01 2.19
C PRO A 359 4.97 6.99 1.08
N THR A 360 5.94 6.56 0.28
CA THR A 360 5.71 5.81 -0.97
C THR A 360 5.66 4.29 -0.75
N ILE A 361 4.71 3.81 0.08
CA ILE A 361 4.55 2.38 0.42
C ILE A 361 4.33 1.47 -0.79
N LEU A 362 3.69 1.99 -1.85
CA LEU A 362 3.44 1.25 -3.09
C LEU A 362 4.64 1.27 -4.07
N GLY A 363 5.70 2.00 -3.74
CA GLY A 363 6.76 2.39 -4.68
C GLY A 363 6.46 3.73 -5.37
N SER A 364 7.48 4.33 -5.96
CA SER A 364 7.38 5.62 -6.66
C SER A 364 6.70 5.46 -8.03
N ASN A 365 5.89 6.45 -8.43
CA ASN A 365 5.15 6.46 -9.70
C ASN A 365 4.30 5.20 -9.96
N TYR A 366 3.68 4.66 -8.92
CA TYR A 366 2.80 3.49 -9.03
C TYR A 366 1.56 3.79 -9.91
N ALA A 367 1.52 3.17 -11.11
CA ALA A 367 0.59 3.52 -12.18
C ALA A 367 -0.90 3.51 -11.78
N PRO A 368 -1.43 2.50 -11.05
CA PRO A 368 -2.85 2.47 -10.66
C PRO A 368 -3.31 3.68 -9.83
N VAL A 369 -2.40 4.31 -9.07
CA VAL A 369 -2.71 5.54 -8.33
C VAL A 369 -2.52 6.75 -9.24
N ASN A 370 -1.38 6.83 -9.93
CA ASN A 370 -1.02 8.01 -10.71
C ASN A 370 -2.02 8.29 -11.85
N GLU A 371 -2.48 7.27 -12.55
CA GLU A 371 -3.44 7.41 -13.66
C GLU A 371 -4.78 7.98 -13.18
N ARG A 372 -5.26 7.52 -12.02
CA ARG A 372 -6.52 7.99 -11.42
C ARG A 372 -6.37 9.39 -10.85
N VAL A 373 -5.23 9.72 -10.24
CA VAL A 373 -4.92 11.09 -9.81
C VAL A 373 -4.87 12.04 -11.00
N ALA A 374 -4.24 11.63 -12.10
CA ALA A 374 -4.18 12.44 -13.32
C ALA A 374 -5.58 12.68 -13.92
N ALA A 375 -6.50 11.71 -13.83
CA ALA A 375 -7.89 11.90 -14.22
C ALA A 375 -8.58 12.98 -13.36
N VAL A 376 -8.42 12.92 -12.04
CA VAL A 376 -8.96 13.95 -11.13
C VAL A 376 -8.41 15.34 -11.46
N ILE A 377 -7.11 15.48 -11.73
CA ILE A 377 -6.54 16.77 -12.15
C ILE A 377 -7.17 17.27 -13.45
N ARG A 378 -7.38 16.39 -14.45
CA ARG A 378 -8.01 16.77 -15.73
C ARG A 378 -9.46 17.21 -15.56
N GLU A 379 -10.17 16.64 -14.60
CA GLU A 379 -11.61 16.89 -14.39
C GLU A 379 -11.88 18.06 -13.43
N SER A 380 -11.24 18.08 -12.25
CA SER A 380 -11.48 19.07 -11.20
C SER A 380 -10.46 20.21 -11.16
N GLY A 381 -9.33 20.07 -11.87
CA GLY A 381 -8.15 20.88 -11.63
C GLY A 381 -7.44 20.53 -10.31
N PRO A 382 -6.34 21.23 -9.97
CA PRO A 382 -5.51 20.91 -8.80
C PRO A 382 -6.14 21.30 -7.45
N VAL A 383 -6.91 22.42 -7.40
CA VAL A 383 -7.54 22.95 -6.18
C VAL A 383 -8.80 23.73 -6.57
N THR A 384 -9.91 23.52 -5.85
CA THR A 384 -11.19 24.21 -6.07
C THR A 384 -11.50 25.26 -5.00
N GLY A 385 -10.92 25.14 -3.80
CA GLY A 385 -11.24 25.99 -2.64
C GLY A 385 -12.64 25.73 -2.03
N LEU A 386 -13.35 24.74 -2.54
CA LEU A 386 -14.68 24.30 -2.11
C LEU A 386 -14.68 22.80 -1.87
N PHE A 387 -15.70 22.31 -1.16
CA PHE A 387 -15.84 20.90 -0.80
C PHE A 387 -15.86 19.98 -2.03
N HIS A 388 -15.03 18.93 -2.01
CA HIS A 388 -14.94 17.91 -3.05
C HIS A 388 -15.17 16.51 -2.47
N GLU A 389 -15.79 15.61 -3.24
CA GLU A 389 -16.18 14.27 -2.76
C GLU A 389 -15.03 13.42 -2.20
N TYR A 390 -13.81 13.58 -2.72
CA TYR A 390 -12.64 12.86 -2.23
C TYR A 390 -12.25 13.23 -0.80
N GLU A 391 -12.66 14.40 -0.29
CA GLU A 391 -12.49 14.73 1.13
C GLU A 391 -13.25 13.74 2.02
N LEU A 392 -14.51 13.45 1.65
CA LEU A 392 -15.35 12.48 2.34
C LEU A 392 -14.81 11.06 2.13
N LYS A 393 -14.52 10.66 0.89
CA LYS A 393 -14.01 9.31 0.58
C LYS A 393 -12.72 9.00 1.35
N LEU A 394 -11.82 9.98 1.49
CA LEU A 394 -10.61 9.82 2.29
C LEU A 394 -10.93 9.63 3.78
N ALA A 395 -11.84 10.43 4.35
CA ALA A 395 -12.25 10.27 5.74
C ALA A 395 -12.92 8.91 6.01
N GLU A 396 -13.78 8.45 5.09
CA GLU A 396 -14.47 7.16 5.18
C GLU A 396 -13.51 5.98 5.09
N ILE A 397 -12.52 6.00 4.18
CA ILE A 397 -11.56 4.91 4.07
C ILE A 397 -10.59 4.88 5.27
N ILE A 398 -10.23 6.04 5.83
CA ILE A 398 -9.47 6.12 7.08
C ILE A 398 -10.29 5.50 8.21
N ASN A 399 -11.56 5.89 8.38
CA ASN A 399 -12.43 5.34 9.42
C ASN A 399 -12.60 3.81 9.27
N ARG A 400 -12.78 3.32 8.03
CA ARG A 400 -12.92 1.88 7.74
C ARG A 400 -11.75 1.06 8.30
N TYR A 401 -10.51 1.51 8.11
CA TYR A 401 -9.32 0.77 8.53
C TYR A 401 -8.85 1.15 9.94
N MET A 402 -9.14 2.36 10.40
CA MET A 402 -8.80 2.89 11.72
C MET A 402 -10.07 3.38 12.42
N PRO A 403 -10.97 2.49 12.88
CA PRO A 403 -12.29 2.88 13.41
C PRO A 403 -12.25 3.75 14.67
N HIS A 404 -11.10 3.83 15.35
CA HIS A 404 -10.89 4.77 16.44
C HIS A 404 -10.82 6.24 15.98
N ILE A 405 -10.57 6.47 14.68
CA ILE A 405 -10.68 7.76 14.01
C ILE A 405 -12.13 7.91 13.54
N GLU A 406 -12.98 8.40 14.44
CA GLU A 406 -14.41 8.62 14.18
C GLU A 406 -14.64 9.85 13.31
N MET A 407 -13.80 10.88 13.48
CA MET A 407 -13.80 12.11 12.70
C MET A 407 -12.38 12.45 12.26
N TYR A 408 -12.23 13.02 11.06
CA TYR A 408 -10.93 13.33 10.46
C TYR A 408 -10.90 14.72 9.82
N ARG A 409 -9.76 15.41 9.91
CA ARG A 409 -9.49 16.69 9.27
C ARG A 409 -8.13 16.68 8.56
N SER A 410 -8.14 16.85 7.25
CA SER A 410 -6.94 17.00 6.42
C SER A 410 -6.25 18.35 6.61
N LEU A 411 -4.92 18.36 6.56
CA LEU A 411 -4.05 19.53 6.77
C LEU A 411 -2.83 19.48 5.83
N GLY A 412 -2.11 20.60 5.68
CA GLY A 412 -1.01 20.70 4.73
C GLY A 412 0.19 19.79 5.03
N SER A 413 0.41 19.44 6.29
CA SER A 413 1.56 18.65 6.73
C SER A 413 1.35 17.95 8.08
N GLY A 414 2.17 16.93 8.36
CA GLY A 414 2.22 16.31 9.69
C GLY A 414 2.54 17.31 10.81
N THR A 415 3.39 18.32 10.54
CA THR A 415 3.68 19.39 11.52
C THR A 415 2.41 20.16 11.89
N GLU A 416 1.62 20.57 10.90
CA GLU A 416 0.33 21.25 11.13
C GLU A 416 -0.64 20.34 11.87
N ALA A 417 -0.67 19.05 11.55
CA ALA A 417 -1.53 18.09 12.23
C ALA A 417 -1.18 17.91 13.71
N VAL A 418 0.11 17.89 14.07
CA VAL A 418 0.53 17.91 15.48
C VAL A 418 0.12 19.22 16.16
N MET A 419 0.30 20.37 15.49
CA MET A 419 -0.13 21.67 16.03
C MET A 419 -1.63 21.68 16.31
N ALA A 420 -2.42 21.14 15.39
CA ALA A 420 -3.86 21.00 15.48
C ALA A 420 -4.25 20.05 16.64
N ALA A 421 -3.64 18.87 16.74
CA ALA A 421 -3.89 17.91 17.81
C ALA A 421 -3.60 18.49 19.21
N VAL A 422 -2.48 19.19 19.37
CA VAL A 422 -2.11 19.85 20.63
C VAL A 422 -3.09 20.96 21.00
N ARG A 423 -3.50 21.76 20.02
CA ARG A 423 -4.49 22.82 20.21
C ARG A 423 -5.85 22.23 20.59
N GLY A 424 -6.29 21.20 19.88
CA GLY A 424 -7.55 20.49 20.12
C GLY A 424 -7.59 19.84 21.49
N ALA A 425 -6.52 19.14 21.88
CA ALA A 425 -6.42 18.52 23.19
C ALA A 425 -6.54 19.54 24.33
N ARG A 426 -5.89 20.70 24.22
CA ARG A 426 -6.01 21.78 25.22
C ARG A 426 -7.42 22.36 25.26
N ALA A 427 -8.03 22.61 24.11
CA ALA A 427 -9.38 23.16 24.03
C ALA A 427 -10.42 22.19 24.61
N PHE A 428 -10.31 20.89 24.30
CA PHE A 428 -11.21 19.87 24.79
C PHE A 428 -11.08 19.64 26.31
N THR A 429 -9.85 19.54 26.82
CA THR A 429 -9.62 19.21 28.24
C THR A 429 -9.62 20.43 29.17
N GLY A 430 -9.41 21.65 28.66
CA GLY A 430 -9.11 22.84 29.46
C GLY A 430 -7.72 22.83 30.12
N ASN A 431 -6.95 21.76 29.96
CA ASN A 431 -5.63 21.59 30.57
C ASN A 431 -4.54 22.33 29.76
N LYS A 432 -3.46 22.73 30.45
CA LYS A 432 -2.40 23.57 29.87
C LYS A 432 -1.23 22.77 29.34
N MET A 433 -0.81 21.72 30.07
CA MET A 433 0.46 21.05 29.82
C MET A 433 0.34 19.98 28.73
N VAL A 434 1.38 19.82 27.93
CA VAL A 434 1.55 18.67 27.03
C VAL A 434 2.85 17.97 27.39
N ILE A 435 2.82 16.64 27.42
CA ILE A 435 4.01 15.81 27.59
C ILE A 435 4.31 15.13 26.27
N LYS A 436 5.55 15.23 25.78
CA LYS A 436 6.04 14.40 24.65
C LYS A 436 7.12 13.44 25.12
N VAL A 437 7.27 12.32 24.43
CA VAL A 437 8.42 11.44 24.63
C VAL A 437 9.68 12.10 24.04
N GLY A 438 10.76 12.06 24.80
CA GLY A 438 12.04 12.69 24.48
C GLY A 438 12.69 12.09 23.25
N GLY A 439 13.35 12.94 22.46
CA GLY A 439 13.98 12.53 21.21
C GLY A 439 13.02 12.33 20.04
N ALA A 440 11.70 12.37 20.25
CA ALA A 440 10.72 12.19 19.19
C ALA A 440 10.66 13.42 18.27
N TYR A 441 10.34 13.19 16.99
CA TYR A 441 10.14 14.23 15.99
C TYR A 441 8.65 14.36 15.65
N HIS A 442 8.01 15.41 16.18
CA HIS A 442 6.60 15.74 15.94
C HIS A 442 6.44 17.00 15.09
N GLY A 443 7.31 17.14 14.08
CA GLY A 443 7.44 18.37 13.30
C GLY A 443 8.27 19.47 13.98
N TRP A 444 8.27 20.65 13.38
CA TRP A 444 9.15 21.76 13.75
C TRP A 444 8.42 22.95 14.40
N SER A 445 7.18 22.76 14.84
CA SER A 445 6.43 23.83 15.52
C SER A 445 7.09 24.26 16.83
N ASP A 446 6.85 25.51 17.24
CA ASP A 446 7.45 26.13 18.43
C ASP A 446 7.34 25.27 19.70
N THR A 447 6.23 24.53 19.84
CA THR A 447 5.99 23.67 21.00
C THR A 447 6.67 22.30 20.91
N MET A 448 6.96 21.81 19.70
CA MET A 448 7.42 20.44 19.45
C MET A 448 8.92 20.30 19.19
N VAL A 449 9.60 21.42 18.89
CA VAL A 449 11.07 21.48 18.85
C VAL A 449 11.74 21.24 20.21
N TYR A 450 10.96 21.22 21.30
CA TYR A 450 11.43 20.89 22.64
C TYR A 450 11.83 19.40 22.72
N GLY A 451 13.06 19.09 23.17
CA GLY A 451 13.54 17.70 23.30
C GLY A 451 13.58 16.94 21.98
N LEU A 452 13.86 17.62 20.86
CA LEU A 452 13.82 17.07 19.51
C LEU A 452 15.02 16.16 19.23
N ARG A 453 14.78 15.00 18.57
CA ARG A 453 15.79 14.04 18.03
C ARG A 453 16.67 13.29 19.04
N VAL A 454 17.10 13.98 20.09
CA VAL A 454 17.90 13.41 21.18
C VAL A 454 17.24 13.78 22.51
N PRO A 455 16.91 12.80 23.38
CA PRO A 455 16.32 13.08 24.69
C PRO A 455 17.20 13.98 25.54
N GLY A 456 16.58 14.89 26.30
CA GLY A 456 17.27 15.82 27.20
C GLY A 456 17.89 17.04 26.49
N THR A 457 17.62 17.24 25.20
CA THR A 457 18.04 18.45 24.48
C THR A 457 17.16 19.66 24.81
N TYR A 458 15.95 19.45 25.34
CA TYR A 458 15.03 20.53 25.74
C TYR A 458 14.95 21.66 24.69
N ARG A 459 15.32 22.90 25.02
CA ARG A 459 15.26 24.07 24.13
C ARG A 459 16.47 24.23 23.18
N MET A 460 17.40 23.28 23.09
CA MET A 460 18.61 23.42 22.26
C MET A 460 18.31 23.70 20.77
N ASN A 461 17.19 23.18 20.25
CA ASN A 461 16.74 23.40 18.87
C ASN A 461 15.73 24.55 18.73
N ALA A 462 15.50 25.36 19.78
CA ALA A 462 14.48 26.40 19.82
C ALA A 462 15.04 27.83 19.63
N LYS A 463 16.17 27.99 18.95
CA LYS A 463 16.73 29.32 18.64
C LYS A 463 15.75 30.09 17.76
N GLY A 464 15.42 31.32 18.16
CA GLY A 464 14.39 32.15 17.49
C GLY A 464 12.97 31.99 18.04
N ILE A 465 12.73 31.01 18.93
CA ILE A 465 11.40 30.77 19.53
C ILE A 465 11.34 31.40 20.93
N PRO A 466 10.36 32.28 21.22
CA PRO A 466 10.20 32.89 22.54
C PRO A 466 10.16 31.85 23.67
N PHE A 467 10.72 32.19 24.84
CA PHE A 467 10.75 31.26 25.99
C PHE A 467 9.35 30.79 26.41
N GLY A 468 8.36 31.67 26.34
CA GLY A 468 6.97 31.37 26.67
C GLY A 468 6.34 30.27 25.80
N ALA A 469 6.78 30.11 24.54
CA ALA A 469 6.17 29.19 23.60
C ALA A 469 6.33 27.70 24.02
N THR A 470 7.41 27.36 24.74
CA THR A 470 7.62 26.00 25.25
C THR A 470 7.28 25.85 26.74
N ALA A 471 6.80 26.91 27.41
CA ALA A 471 6.56 26.90 28.86
C ALA A 471 5.54 25.83 29.31
N ARG A 472 4.70 25.37 28.38
CA ARG A 472 3.65 24.37 28.59
C ARG A 472 3.93 23.04 27.89
N THR A 473 5.16 22.79 27.48
CA THR A 473 5.62 21.50 26.95
C THR A 473 6.62 20.89 27.94
N ARG A 474 6.45 19.60 28.24
CA ARG A 474 7.41 18.81 29.02
C ARG A 474 7.84 17.58 28.24
N GLU A 475 9.05 17.13 28.53
CA GLU A 475 9.61 15.90 27.98
C GLU A 475 9.54 14.78 29.01
N ALA A 476 9.12 13.58 28.65
CA ALA A 476 9.35 12.34 29.38
C ALA A 476 10.40 11.50 28.64
N PHE A 477 11.40 10.95 29.33
CA PHE A 477 12.44 10.16 28.66
C PHE A 477 11.85 8.85 28.10
N PRO A 478 12.36 8.37 26.96
CA PRO A 478 11.96 7.06 26.42
C PRO A 478 12.19 5.98 27.47
N HIS A 479 11.30 4.99 27.56
CA HIS A 479 11.33 3.87 28.52
C HIS A 479 11.10 4.21 30.00
N ASP A 480 11.07 5.49 30.39
CA ASP A 480 10.94 5.91 31.78
C ASP A 480 9.48 6.25 32.13
N LEU A 481 8.66 5.22 32.26
CA LEU A 481 7.24 5.36 32.64
C LEU A 481 7.07 5.94 34.06
N GLY A 482 8.04 5.70 34.95
CA GLY A 482 8.06 6.31 36.28
C GLY A 482 8.18 7.83 36.20
N GLN A 483 9.05 8.33 35.31
CA GLN A 483 9.17 9.76 35.05
C GLN A 483 7.93 10.34 34.35
N LEU A 484 7.30 9.61 33.42
CA LEU A 484 6.03 10.03 32.83
C LEU A 484 4.95 10.21 33.91
N ARG A 485 4.75 9.20 34.77
CA ARG A 485 3.83 9.26 35.92
C ARG A 485 4.14 10.47 36.82
N ARG A 486 5.41 10.67 37.19
CA ARG A 486 5.83 11.81 38.01
C ARG A 486 5.45 13.14 37.37
N LYS A 487 5.65 13.30 36.06
CA LYS A 487 5.27 14.53 35.34
C LYS A 487 3.77 14.74 35.29
N LEU A 488 2.99 13.67 35.13
CA LEU A 488 1.53 13.72 35.19
C LEU A 488 1.04 14.18 36.57
N ILE A 489 1.62 13.66 37.66
CA ILE A 489 1.35 14.10 39.04
C ILE A 489 1.69 15.59 39.21
N GLU A 490 2.91 15.99 38.84
CA GLU A 490 3.37 17.38 38.96
C GLU A 490 2.53 18.36 38.13
N ASN A 491 1.96 17.91 37.00
CA ASN A 491 1.15 18.75 36.14
C ASN A 491 -0.23 19.05 36.72
N ARG A 492 -0.75 18.28 37.69
CA ARG A 492 -2.04 18.56 38.36
C ARG A 492 -2.07 19.97 38.94
N VAL A 493 -0.99 20.40 39.60
CA VAL A 493 -0.85 21.77 40.16
C VAL A 493 -0.37 22.81 39.14
N ARG A 494 -0.04 22.41 37.90
CA ARG A 494 0.42 23.30 36.82
C ARG A 494 -0.68 23.59 35.78
N GLY A 495 -1.92 23.24 36.09
CA GLY A 495 -3.08 23.39 35.21
C GLY A 495 -3.38 22.15 34.35
N GLY A 496 -3.03 20.96 34.85
CA GLY A 496 -3.36 19.67 34.23
C GLY A 496 -2.57 19.33 32.96
N THR A 497 -2.68 18.07 32.54
CA THR A 497 -2.09 17.57 31.28
C THR A 497 -3.19 17.38 30.24
N ALA A 498 -3.12 18.12 29.15
CA ALA A 498 -4.05 18.00 28.03
C ALA A 498 -3.78 16.74 27.20
N ALA A 499 -2.50 16.48 26.92
CA ALA A 499 -2.10 15.35 26.09
C ALA A 499 -0.74 14.78 26.47
N VAL A 500 -0.59 13.48 26.27
CA VAL A 500 0.69 12.79 26.11
C VAL A 500 0.80 12.37 24.64
N ILE A 501 1.82 12.86 23.94
CA ILE A 501 2.09 12.52 22.54
C ILE A 501 3.27 11.56 22.42
N VAL A 502 3.08 10.50 21.63
CA VAL A 502 4.06 9.43 21.40
C VAL A 502 4.13 9.05 19.91
N GLU A 503 5.32 8.75 19.41
CA GLU A 503 5.50 7.92 18.20
C GLU A 503 5.38 6.45 18.64
N PRO A 504 4.42 5.65 18.13
CA PRO A 504 4.12 4.33 18.71
C PRO A 504 5.26 3.31 18.65
N VAL A 505 6.10 3.36 17.61
CA VAL A 505 7.27 2.49 17.48
C VAL A 505 8.49 2.98 18.29
N GLY A 506 8.40 4.19 18.81
CA GLY A 506 9.47 4.86 19.56
C GLY A 506 9.99 6.12 18.84
N PRO A 507 10.70 7.00 19.57
CA PRO A 507 11.22 8.25 19.05
C PRO A 507 12.03 8.16 17.76
N GLU A 508 11.82 9.12 16.87
CA GLU A 508 12.48 9.22 15.57
C GLU A 508 12.24 7.95 14.74
N SER A 509 10.97 7.52 14.68
CA SER A 509 10.52 6.33 13.93
C SER A 509 11.27 5.06 14.34
N GLY A 510 11.46 4.86 15.64
CA GLY A 510 12.08 3.66 16.19
C GLY A 510 13.61 3.69 16.25
N THR A 511 14.30 4.81 15.97
CA THR A 511 15.75 4.94 16.27
C THR A 511 16.04 4.68 17.75
N ARG A 512 15.04 4.93 18.60
CA ARG A 512 14.98 4.42 19.97
C ARG A 512 13.72 3.55 20.09
N PRO A 513 13.81 2.24 19.81
CA PRO A 513 12.63 1.39 19.83
C PRO A 513 12.13 1.27 21.27
N VAL A 514 10.82 1.25 21.49
CA VAL A 514 10.21 1.09 22.83
C VAL A 514 9.69 -0.33 23.06
N PRO A 515 9.61 -0.84 24.31
CA PRO A 515 9.05 -2.16 24.60
C PRO A 515 7.65 -2.33 24.01
N LEU A 516 7.32 -3.56 23.61
CA LEU A 516 6.03 -3.88 22.98
C LEU A 516 4.82 -3.39 23.79
N ASP A 517 4.90 -3.46 25.12
CA ASP A 517 3.85 -3.06 26.06
C ASP A 517 3.88 -1.56 26.46
N PHE A 518 4.83 -0.78 25.93
CA PHE A 518 5.01 0.63 26.29
C PHE A 518 3.75 1.45 26.01
N ASN A 519 3.17 1.29 24.82
CA ASN A 519 1.99 2.05 24.39
C ASN A 519 0.77 1.76 25.28
N ALA A 520 0.57 0.50 25.68
CA ALA A 520 -0.50 0.11 26.58
C ALA A 520 -0.32 0.73 27.98
N LYS A 521 0.92 0.77 28.49
CA LYS A 521 1.23 1.41 29.78
C LYS A 521 1.07 2.94 29.73
N VAL A 522 1.42 3.58 28.61
CA VAL A 522 1.16 5.02 28.42
C VAL A 522 -0.35 5.29 28.38
N ARG A 523 -1.13 4.48 27.68
CA ARG A 523 -2.61 4.57 27.67
C ARG A 523 -3.19 4.50 29.08
N GLN A 524 -2.77 3.52 29.89
CA GLN A 524 -3.22 3.40 31.28
C GLN A 524 -2.92 4.65 32.10
N LEU A 525 -1.72 5.22 31.95
CA LEU A 525 -1.35 6.48 32.61
C LEU A 525 -2.16 7.68 32.11
N CYS A 526 -2.48 7.73 30.82
CA CYS A 526 -3.37 8.77 30.28
C CYS A 526 -4.77 8.68 30.89
N ASP A 527 -5.33 7.47 31.01
CA ASP A 527 -6.64 7.23 31.61
C ASP A 527 -6.68 7.60 33.10
N GLU A 528 -5.68 7.18 33.87
CA GLU A 528 -5.58 7.49 35.31
C GLU A 528 -5.52 9.00 35.59
N PHE A 529 -4.90 9.78 34.70
CA PHE A 529 -4.68 11.21 34.91
C PHE A 529 -5.60 12.12 34.09
N GLY A 530 -6.52 11.55 33.30
CA GLY A 530 -7.44 12.30 32.43
C GLY A 530 -6.73 13.09 31.33
N ALA A 531 -5.58 12.62 30.88
CA ALA A 531 -4.86 13.20 29.74
C ALA A 531 -5.23 12.46 28.45
N LEU A 532 -5.32 13.17 27.32
CA LEU A 532 -5.53 12.51 26.04
C LEU A 532 -4.25 11.79 25.58
N LEU A 533 -4.37 10.57 25.07
CA LEU A 533 -3.29 9.91 24.35
C LEU A 533 -3.32 10.35 22.88
N VAL A 534 -2.20 10.89 22.41
CA VAL A 534 -2.02 11.25 21.00
C VAL A 534 -0.98 10.33 20.38
N PHE A 535 -1.38 9.55 19.38
CA PHE A 535 -0.45 8.81 18.54
C PHE A 535 -0.02 9.67 17.37
N ASP A 536 1.28 9.91 17.27
CA ASP A 536 1.90 10.42 16.06
C ASP A 536 2.17 9.26 15.11
N GLU A 537 1.22 9.02 14.22
CA GLU A 537 1.26 7.99 13.19
C GLU A 537 1.67 8.55 11.83
N VAL A 538 2.35 9.69 11.79
CA VAL A 538 2.82 10.30 10.53
C VAL A 538 3.71 9.35 9.74
N VAL A 539 4.46 8.44 10.39
CA VAL A 539 5.26 7.40 9.72
C VAL A 539 4.60 6.03 9.77
N THR A 540 3.93 5.69 10.87
CA THR A 540 3.41 4.33 11.11
C THR A 540 2.06 4.06 10.46
N GLY A 541 1.24 5.11 10.28
CA GLY A 541 -0.09 5.01 9.70
C GLY A 541 -0.04 4.50 8.26
N PHE A 542 -0.82 3.46 7.96
CA PHE A 542 -0.81 2.73 6.68
C PHE A 542 0.53 2.11 6.28
N ARG A 543 1.61 2.24 7.08
CA ARG A 543 2.91 1.62 6.85
C ARG A 543 3.08 0.31 7.61
N ILE A 544 2.68 0.29 8.88
CA ILE A 544 2.73 -0.93 9.70
C ILE A 544 1.59 -1.88 9.33
N GLY A 545 0.51 -1.36 8.78
CA GLY A 545 -0.68 -2.09 8.37
C GLY A 545 -1.81 -1.10 8.13
N LEU A 546 -2.94 -1.56 7.59
CA LEU A 546 -4.06 -0.66 7.31
C LEU A 546 -4.62 -0.02 8.58
N GLY A 547 -4.62 -0.75 9.70
CA GLY A 547 -4.99 -0.22 11.02
C GLY A 547 -3.92 0.60 11.73
N GLY A 548 -2.77 0.84 11.09
CA GLY A 548 -1.64 1.58 11.67
C GLY A 548 -1.03 0.89 12.88
N ALA A 549 -0.22 1.62 13.64
CA ALA A 549 0.34 1.17 14.89
C ALA A 549 -0.74 0.97 15.96
N ALA A 550 -1.76 1.82 16.00
CA ALA A 550 -2.91 1.65 16.90
C ALA A 550 -3.51 0.25 16.79
N GLY A 551 -3.75 -0.22 15.56
CA GLY A 551 -4.19 -1.58 15.30
C GLY A 551 -3.17 -2.64 15.73
N TYR A 552 -1.90 -2.47 15.33
CA TYR A 552 -0.84 -3.45 15.65
C TYR A 552 -0.65 -3.66 17.15
N PHE A 553 -0.60 -2.58 17.93
CA PHE A 553 -0.42 -2.65 19.38
C PHE A 553 -1.73 -2.92 20.13
N GLY A 554 -2.89 -2.90 19.46
CA GLY A 554 -4.20 -2.99 20.10
C GLY A 554 -4.49 -1.84 21.08
N VAL A 555 -3.90 -0.67 20.84
CA VAL A 555 -4.04 0.51 21.71
C VAL A 555 -4.82 1.59 21.00
N ARG A 556 -5.90 2.03 21.61
CA ARG A 556 -6.76 3.09 21.07
C ARG A 556 -6.32 4.48 21.59
N PRO A 557 -5.73 5.35 20.76
CA PRO A 557 -5.48 6.74 21.13
C PRO A 557 -6.77 7.56 21.12
N ASP A 558 -6.77 8.71 21.80
CA ASP A 558 -7.87 9.68 21.74
C ASP A 558 -7.79 10.53 20.46
N LEU A 559 -6.57 10.84 20.02
CA LEU A 559 -6.27 11.50 18.76
C LEU A 559 -5.13 10.78 18.03
N THR A 560 -5.24 10.71 16.71
CA THR A 560 -4.24 10.17 15.80
C THR A 560 -3.82 11.27 14.83
N VAL A 561 -2.51 11.52 14.75
CA VAL A 561 -1.90 12.39 13.76
C VAL A 561 -1.45 11.52 12.60
N LEU A 562 -1.95 11.80 11.40
CA LEU A 562 -1.57 11.13 10.17
C LEU A 562 -0.74 12.05 9.28
N GLY A 563 0.04 11.44 8.39
CA GLY A 563 0.77 12.14 7.35
C GLY A 563 1.40 11.15 6.39
N LYS A 564 2.36 11.61 5.58
CA LYS A 564 3.12 10.79 4.62
C LYS A 564 2.23 9.85 3.78
N ALA A 565 2.15 8.58 4.16
CA ALA A 565 1.42 7.54 3.44
C ALA A 565 -0.08 7.81 3.32
N VAL A 566 -0.66 8.64 4.21
CA VAL A 566 -2.09 9.03 4.15
C VAL A 566 -2.48 9.71 2.84
N SER A 567 -1.54 10.36 2.15
CA SER A 567 -1.74 10.98 0.83
C SER A 567 -1.00 10.23 -0.29
N GLY A 568 -0.45 9.04 -0.02
CA GLY A 568 0.33 8.26 -1.00
C GLY A 568 1.62 8.92 -1.49
N GLY A 569 2.15 9.93 -0.78
CA GLY A 569 3.33 10.70 -1.20
C GLY A 569 3.04 11.96 -2.01
N TYR A 570 1.77 12.30 -2.20
CA TYR A 570 1.36 13.57 -2.80
C TYR A 570 1.38 14.70 -1.75
N PRO A 571 1.31 15.99 -2.17
CA PRO A 571 1.19 17.13 -1.27
C PRO A 571 0.07 16.99 -0.23
N MET A 572 0.00 17.87 0.77
CA MET A 572 -1.01 17.78 1.84
C MET A 572 -1.00 16.41 2.55
N ALA A 573 0.18 16.01 3.00
CA ALA A 573 0.43 14.76 3.69
C ALA A 573 0.29 14.94 5.22
N GLY A 574 -0.87 15.41 5.67
CA GLY A 574 -1.15 15.70 7.07
C GLY A 574 -2.64 15.60 7.42
N GLY A 575 -2.94 15.17 8.63
CA GLY A 575 -4.29 15.27 9.17
C GLY A 575 -4.37 14.83 10.62
N VAL A 576 -5.42 15.29 11.30
CA VAL A 576 -5.73 14.90 12.67
C VAL A 576 -7.09 14.24 12.69
N GLY A 577 -7.19 13.11 13.35
CA GLY A 577 -8.45 12.42 13.58
C GLY A 577 -8.52 11.82 14.97
N GLY A 578 -9.68 11.30 15.35
CA GLY A 578 -9.86 10.68 16.67
C GLY A 578 -11.32 10.60 17.08
N ARG A 579 -11.56 10.53 18.38
CA ARG A 579 -12.90 10.44 18.97
C ARG A 579 -13.74 11.68 18.62
N ALA A 580 -15.01 11.47 18.27
CA ALA A 580 -15.87 12.53 17.73
C ALA A 580 -16.10 13.69 18.71
N ASP A 581 -16.19 13.42 20.01
CA ASP A 581 -16.30 14.42 21.07
C ASP A 581 -15.05 15.32 21.17
N VAL A 582 -13.85 14.75 21.05
CA VAL A 582 -12.59 15.51 21.03
C VAL A 582 -12.49 16.31 19.74
N MET A 583 -12.86 15.70 18.61
CA MET A 583 -12.79 16.35 17.31
C MET A 583 -13.84 17.46 17.10
N ALA A 584 -14.87 17.54 17.94
CA ALA A 584 -15.90 18.58 17.87
C ALA A 584 -15.34 20.01 17.99
N VAL A 585 -14.18 20.20 18.66
CA VAL A 585 -13.52 21.51 18.82
C VAL A 585 -13.02 22.11 17.50
N PHE A 586 -12.82 21.28 16.46
CA PHE A 586 -12.38 21.70 15.13
C PHE A 586 -13.54 22.13 14.23
N GLY A 587 -14.79 21.94 14.68
CA GLY A 587 -15.99 22.32 13.93
C GLY A 587 -16.04 23.81 13.64
N SER A 588 -16.39 24.16 12.42
CA SER A 588 -16.54 25.54 11.94
C SER A 588 -18.04 25.82 11.74
N GLY A 589 -18.70 26.53 12.67
CA GLY A 589 -20.13 26.85 12.60
C GLY A 589 -20.76 27.21 13.95
N LEU A 590 -22.02 27.69 13.92
CA LEU A 590 -22.85 28.00 15.10
C LEU A 590 -23.33 26.73 15.84
N ASP A 591 -23.09 25.55 15.28
CA ASP A 591 -23.56 24.24 15.77
C ASP A 591 -22.64 23.61 16.83
N GLY A 592 -21.63 24.33 17.30
CA GLY A 592 -20.77 23.82 18.35
C GLY A 592 -21.45 23.74 19.70
N LYS A 593 -21.31 22.59 20.37
CA LYS A 593 -21.47 22.52 21.83
C LYS A 593 -20.68 23.67 22.45
N SER A 594 -21.38 24.42 23.29
CA SER A 594 -20.97 25.70 23.87
C SER A 594 -19.51 25.69 24.36
N GLY A 595 -18.63 26.48 23.73
CA GLY A 595 -17.50 27.11 24.42
C GLY A 595 -16.06 26.81 23.99
N ALA A 596 -15.76 25.82 23.14
CA ALA A 596 -14.37 25.44 22.84
C ALA A 596 -14.08 25.22 21.34
N HIS A 597 -14.33 26.24 20.50
CA HIS A 597 -13.90 26.22 19.11
C HIS A 597 -12.45 26.65 18.95
N ILE A 598 -11.72 25.94 18.09
CA ILE A 598 -10.35 26.32 17.71
C ILE A 598 -10.25 26.64 16.23
N GLN A 599 -9.51 27.70 15.93
CA GLN A 599 -9.21 28.03 14.54
C GLN A 599 -8.11 27.09 14.03
N VAL A 600 -8.43 26.27 13.03
CA VAL A 600 -7.46 25.43 12.31
C VAL A 600 -7.88 25.40 10.85
N GLY A 601 -6.99 25.76 9.94
CA GLY A 601 -7.27 25.72 8.50
C GLY A 601 -6.01 25.94 7.67
N GLY A 602 -6.15 25.83 6.36
CA GLY A 602 -5.10 26.08 5.40
C GLY A 602 -5.67 26.09 3.99
N THR A 603 -5.23 27.05 3.16
CA THR A 603 -5.78 27.27 1.81
C THR A 603 -5.70 26.04 0.91
N LEU A 604 -4.64 25.24 1.06
CA LEU A 604 -4.41 24.02 0.28
C LEU A 604 -4.75 22.73 1.05
N SER A 605 -5.32 22.86 2.26
CA SER A 605 -5.81 21.72 3.02
C SER A 605 -7.06 21.14 2.37
N ALA A 606 -7.24 19.83 2.54
CA ALA A 606 -8.28 19.02 1.91
C ALA A 606 -8.41 19.16 0.36
N ASN A 607 -7.35 19.50 -0.37
CA ASN A 607 -7.44 19.66 -1.83
C ASN A 607 -7.80 18.34 -2.56
N PRO A 608 -8.57 18.40 -3.68
CA PRO A 608 -9.06 17.21 -4.39
C PRO A 608 -7.95 16.27 -4.85
N LEU A 609 -6.86 16.82 -5.38
CA LEU A 609 -5.67 16.08 -5.83
C LEU A 609 -5.14 15.16 -4.73
N SER A 610 -4.88 15.73 -3.56
CA SER A 610 -4.22 15.02 -2.45
C SER A 610 -5.17 14.08 -1.73
N CYS A 611 -6.45 14.47 -1.60
CA CYS A 611 -7.49 13.60 -1.05
C CYS A 611 -7.73 12.37 -1.94
N ALA A 612 -7.81 12.56 -3.26
CA ALA A 612 -7.95 11.47 -4.22
C ALA A 612 -6.72 10.55 -4.19
N ALA A 613 -5.52 11.13 -4.20
CA ALA A 613 -4.28 10.36 -4.10
C ALA A 613 -4.23 9.50 -2.83
N GLY A 614 -4.58 10.06 -1.67
CA GLY A 614 -4.68 9.31 -0.42
C GLY A 614 -5.69 8.18 -0.48
N TYR A 615 -6.89 8.46 -0.99
CA TYR A 615 -7.96 7.47 -1.13
C TYR A 615 -7.52 6.30 -2.03
N PHE A 616 -7.00 6.59 -3.23
CA PHE A 616 -6.54 5.55 -4.16
C PHE A 616 -5.32 4.80 -3.64
N ALA A 617 -4.38 5.48 -2.97
CA ALA A 617 -3.22 4.83 -2.40
C ALA A 617 -3.61 3.87 -1.28
N ILE A 618 -4.51 4.26 -0.37
CA ILE A 618 -4.99 3.37 0.70
C ILE A 618 -5.80 2.20 0.13
N GLU A 619 -6.62 2.43 -0.90
CA GLU A 619 -7.34 1.38 -1.62
C GLU A 619 -6.37 0.36 -2.23
N GLU A 620 -5.33 0.83 -2.91
CA GLU A 620 -4.30 -0.03 -3.51
C GLU A 620 -3.44 -0.74 -2.46
N MET A 621 -3.05 -0.06 -1.37
CA MET A 621 -2.34 -0.70 -0.25
C MET A 621 -3.14 -1.85 0.34
N ALA A 622 -4.47 -1.68 0.44
CA ALA A 622 -5.36 -2.74 0.91
C ALA A 622 -5.47 -3.89 -0.10
N ARG A 623 -5.61 -3.57 -1.38
CA ARG A 623 -5.72 -4.56 -2.46
C ARG A 623 -4.48 -5.44 -2.59
N THR A 624 -3.29 -4.84 -2.45
CA THR A 624 -2.02 -5.54 -2.67
C THR A 624 -1.38 -6.05 -1.38
N ASN A 625 -1.91 -5.67 -0.21
CA ASN A 625 -1.28 -5.90 1.09
C ASN A 625 0.13 -5.28 1.17
N ALA A 626 0.32 -4.11 0.55
CA ALA A 626 1.59 -3.42 0.42
C ALA A 626 2.36 -3.23 1.74
N PRO A 627 1.72 -2.88 2.88
CA PRO A 627 2.42 -2.75 4.17
C PRO A 627 3.16 -4.02 4.58
N VAL A 628 2.52 -5.19 4.41
CA VAL A 628 3.11 -6.49 4.76
C VAL A 628 4.24 -6.86 3.81
N ILE A 629 4.07 -6.62 2.51
CA ILE A 629 5.12 -6.89 1.51
C ILE A 629 6.36 -6.02 1.82
N ALA A 630 6.16 -4.73 2.07
CA ALA A 630 7.22 -3.83 2.48
C ALA A 630 7.91 -4.31 3.77
N GLY A 631 7.14 -4.80 4.75
CA GLY A 631 7.66 -5.37 5.99
C GLY A 631 8.61 -6.54 5.76
N ARG A 632 8.21 -7.49 4.90
CA ARG A 632 9.04 -8.66 4.52
C ARG A 632 10.35 -8.23 3.85
N ALA A 633 10.31 -7.23 2.98
CA ALA A 633 11.52 -6.65 2.40
C ALA A 633 12.44 -6.04 3.47
N GLY A 634 11.86 -5.36 4.47
CA GLY A 634 12.58 -4.80 5.61
C GLY A 634 13.24 -5.89 6.47
N ASP A 635 12.55 -7.00 6.71
CA ASP A 635 13.09 -8.15 7.44
C ASP A 635 14.25 -8.81 6.69
N ARG A 636 14.10 -8.98 5.37
CA ARG A 636 15.16 -9.54 4.50
C ARG A 636 16.40 -8.66 4.51
N LEU A 637 16.23 -7.36 4.30
CA LEU A 637 17.32 -6.39 4.32
C LEU A 637 18.04 -6.41 5.67
N THR A 638 17.30 -6.35 6.77
CA THR A 638 17.86 -6.37 8.13
C THR A 638 18.67 -7.63 8.40
N ARG A 639 18.13 -8.81 8.11
CA ARG A 639 18.86 -10.08 8.30
C ARG A 639 20.10 -10.16 7.43
N GLY A 640 20.04 -9.64 6.20
CA GLY A 640 21.20 -9.55 5.31
C GLY A 640 22.29 -8.65 5.88
N LEU A 641 21.93 -7.44 6.32
CA LEU A 641 22.84 -6.50 6.96
C LEU A 641 23.49 -7.11 8.21
N GLN A 642 22.72 -7.79 9.06
CA GLN A 642 23.24 -8.48 10.24
C GLN A 642 24.30 -9.53 9.86
N ARG A 643 24.04 -10.36 8.84
CA ARG A 643 25.04 -11.33 8.35
C ARG A 643 26.31 -10.66 7.85
N LEU A 644 26.21 -9.53 7.15
CA LEU A 644 27.38 -8.78 6.66
C LEU A 644 28.17 -8.15 7.82
N ILE A 645 27.47 -7.58 8.81
CA ILE A 645 28.07 -7.03 10.03
C ILE A 645 28.86 -8.12 10.77
N ASP A 646 28.25 -9.30 10.95
CA ASP A 646 28.88 -10.43 11.63
C ASP A 646 30.07 -10.98 10.83
N ARG A 647 29.94 -11.12 9.50
CA ARG A 647 31.02 -11.58 8.59
C ARG A 647 32.28 -10.73 8.75
N TYR A 648 32.14 -9.42 8.85
CA TYR A 648 33.26 -8.49 8.94
C TYR A 648 33.64 -8.07 10.37
N GLY A 649 32.98 -8.62 11.39
CA GLY A 649 33.24 -8.25 12.79
C GLY A 649 33.03 -6.75 13.05
N LEU A 650 32.05 -6.14 12.37
CA LEU A 650 31.75 -4.72 12.49
C LEU A 650 30.93 -4.44 13.74
N PRO A 651 31.12 -3.28 14.39
CA PRO A 651 30.37 -2.92 15.60
C PRO A 651 28.99 -2.34 15.32
N TYR A 652 28.58 -2.35 14.05
CA TYR A 652 27.34 -1.72 13.60
C TYR A 652 26.13 -2.49 14.12
N VAL A 653 24.98 -1.83 14.16
CA VAL A 653 23.75 -2.43 14.66
C VAL A 653 22.66 -2.27 13.62
N ALA A 654 22.09 -3.39 13.17
CA ALA A 654 20.95 -3.42 12.26
C ALA A 654 19.74 -4.07 12.92
N TYR A 655 18.58 -3.42 12.82
CA TYR A 655 17.29 -3.89 13.31
C TYR A 655 16.16 -3.19 12.55
N ASN A 656 14.95 -3.73 12.61
CA ASN A 656 13.78 -3.11 11.99
C ASN A 656 12.52 -3.27 12.83
N GLN A 657 11.53 -2.44 12.50
CA GLN A 657 10.14 -2.62 12.89
C GLN A 657 9.32 -2.62 11.60
N GLY A 658 9.19 -3.82 11.01
CA GLY A 658 8.59 -4.01 9.70
C GLY A 658 9.41 -3.29 8.62
N SER A 659 8.77 -2.39 7.88
CA SER A 659 9.40 -1.70 6.75
C SER A 659 10.24 -0.46 7.13
N ILE A 660 10.49 -0.26 8.41
CA ILE A 660 11.39 0.78 8.94
C ILE A 660 12.67 0.09 9.42
N VAL A 661 13.74 0.20 8.62
CA VAL A 661 15.02 -0.46 8.84
C VAL A 661 16.04 0.55 9.37
N HIS A 662 16.79 0.17 10.39
CA HIS A 662 17.87 0.96 10.98
C HIS A 662 19.20 0.25 10.79
N LEU A 663 20.22 1.01 10.40
CA LEU A 663 21.63 0.63 10.28
C LEU A 663 22.48 1.69 10.97
N GLU A 664 22.83 1.44 12.23
CA GLU A 664 23.58 2.37 13.06
C GLU A 664 25.08 2.08 12.97
N CYS A 665 25.80 2.93 12.23
CA CYS A 665 27.27 2.85 12.11
C CYS A 665 27.99 3.89 12.98
N SER A 666 27.37 5.06 13.21
CA SER A 666 28.00 6.17 13.95
C SER A 666 27.48 6.32 15.38
N GLY A 667 26.23 5.94 15.65
CA GLY A 667 25.57 6.15 16.94
C GLY A 667 25.44 7.63 17.37
N VAL A 668 25.59 8.59 16.45
CA VAL A 668 25.57 10.03 16.78
C VAL A 668 24.25 10.45 17.43
N MET A 669 23.14 9.89 16.93
CA MET A 669 21.81 10.18 17.43
C MET A 669 21.56 9.56 18.79
N LEU A 670 22.46 8.70 19.29
CA LEU A 670 22.33 7.92 20.53
C LEU A 670 23.23 8.44 21.65
N LEU A 671 23.95 9.54 21.42
CA LEU A 671 24.79 10.18 22.43
C LEU A 671 23.93 10.68 23.61
N ASP A 672 24.41 10.43 24.82
CA ASP A 672 23.75 10.85 26.06
C ASP A 672 24.10 12.31 26.40
N MET A 673 23.07 13.15 26.47
CA MET A 673 23.18 14.55 26.85
C MET A 673 23.64 14.76 28.29
N ARG A 674 23.55 13.74 29.15
CA ARG A 674 24.02 13.79 30.55
C ARG A 674 25.55 13.77 30.68
N ASN A 675 26.29 13.43 29.60
CA ASN A 675 27.75 13.45 29.58
C ASN A 675 28.28 14.50 28.57
N PRO A 676 28.36 15.79 28.96
CA PRO A 676 28.70 16.88 28.05
C PRO A 676 30.15 16.80 27.53
N LEU A 677 31.08 16.27 28.31
CA LEU A 677 32.48 16.08 27.91
C LEU A 677 32.60 15.07 26.76
N LYS A 678 31.95 13.91 26.89
CA LYS A 678 31.92 12.89 25.81
C LYS A 678 31.22 13.43 24.56
N LEU A 679 30.11 14.15 24.75
CA LEU A 679 29.37 14.78 23.66
C LEU A 679 30.24 15.76 22.87
N LEU A 680 30.95 16.69 23.53
CA LEU A 680 31.83 17.64 22.84
C LEU A 680 32.94 16.93 22.05
N LYS A 681 33.53 15.88 22.62
CA LYS A 681 34.65 15.15 22.03
C LYS A 681 34.24 14.33 20.79
N GLU A 682 33.09 13.64 20.84
CA GLU A 682 32.73 12.64 19.83
C GLU A 682 31.73 13.12 18.78
N ASN A 683 30.91 14.13 19.08
CA ASN A 683 29.80 14.54 18.22
C ASN A 683 30.26 14.89 16.79
N LYS A 684 31.33 15.67 16.65
CA LYS A 684 31.86 16.06 15.33
C LYS A 684 32.36 14.85 14.53
N ALA A 685 33.07 13.93 15.18
CA ALA A 685 33.62 12.73 14.53
C ALA A 685 32.51 11.77 14.09
N ARG A 686 31.50 11.52 14.95
CA ARG A 686 30.35 10.67 14.63
C ARG A 686 29.47 11.26 13.53
N LYS A 687 29.24 12.58 13.53
CA LYS A 687 28.55 13.27 12.42
C LYS A 687 29.29 13.10 11.09
N ARG A 688 30.60 13.33 11.09
CA ARG A 688 31.43 13.16 9.89
C ARG A 688 31.43 11.71 9.40
N LEU A 689 31.45 10.73 10.31
CA LEU A 689 31.33 9.32 9.91
C LEU A 689 29.97 9.03 9.26
N MET A 690 28.88 9.45 9.90
CA MET A 690 27.53 9.30 9.33
C MET A 690 27.47 9.93 7.94
N GLU A 691 28.17 11.05 7.76
CA GLU A 691 28.30 11.70 6.47
C GLU A 691 29.06 10.84 5.44
N GLN A 692 30.23 10.36 5.81
CA GLN A 692 31.07 9.57 4.91
C GLN A 692 30.41 8.23 4.53
N MET A 693 29.72 7.57 5.46
CA MET A 693 28.99 6.34 5.17
C MET A 693 27.80 6.59 4.24
N GLY A 694 27.05 7.69 4.46
CA GLY A 694 25.97 8.09 3.55
C GLY A 694 26.46 8.32 2.12
N ALA A 695 27.60 9.01 1.97
CA ALA A 695 28.25 9.18 0.67
C ALA A 695 28.69 7.84 0.05
N ALA A 696 29.23 6.94 0.87
CA ALA A 696 29.67 5.62 0.41
C ALA A 696 28.52 4.78 -0.14
N TYR A 697 27.39 4.75 0.58
CA TYR A 697 26.18 4.06 0.12
C TYR A 697 25.68 4.65 -1.20
N ALA A 698 25.63 5.99 -1.30
CA ALA A 698 25.20 6.66 -2.52
C ALA A 698 26.14 6.37 -3.70
N ALA A 699 27.45 6.40 -3.50
CA ALA A 699 28.44 6.05 -4.54
C ALA A 699 28.32 4.59 -5.02
N HIS A 700 27.75 3.71 -4.19
CA HIS A 700 27.43 2.33 -4.56
C HIS A 700 25.96 2.14 -5.02
N GLY A 701 25.23 3.24 -5.24
CA GLY A 701 23.88 3.25 -5.78
C GLY A 701 22.79 2.94 -4.75
N ILE A 702 22.97 3.29 -3.48
CA ILE A 702 21.95 3.18 -2.43
C ILE A 702 21.71 4.55 -1.79
N ILE A 703 20.48 5.04 -1.80
CA ILE A 703 20.10 6.25 -1.07
C ILE A 703 19.41 5.87 0.24
N THR A 704 19.90 6.41 1.35
CA THR A 704 19.34 6.20 2.69
C THR A 704 18.99 7.53 3.35
N LEU A 705 18.16 7.49 4.40
CA LEU A 705 17.91 8.66 5.24
C LEU A 705 19.09 8.86 6.19
N ALA A 706 19.83 9.94 5.94
CA ALA A 706 20.98 10.36 6.74
C ALA A 706 22.01 9.24 7.03
N GLY A 707 22.20 8.30 6.09
CA GLY A 707 23.20 7.24 6.24
C GLY A 707 22.88 6.18 7.31
N SER A 708 21.66 6.16 7.86
CA SER A 708 21.34 5.32 9.03
C SER A 708 19.95 4.69 9.02
N ARG A 709 18.95 5.34 8.43
CA ARG A 709 17.58 4.80 8.38
C ARG A 709 17.13 4.57 6.95
N MET A 710 16.35 3.53 6.75
CA MET A 710 15.89 3.05 5.45
C MET A 710 14.40 2.70 5.55
N TYR A 711 13.67 2.98 4.49
CA TYR A 711 12.28 2.58 4.33
C TYR A 711 12.16 1.65 3.14
N THR A 712 11.51 0.52 3.34
CA THR A 712 11.13 -0.38 2.25
C THR A 712 9.66 -0.19 1.88
N SER A 713 9.31 -0.64 0.68
CA SER A 713 8.01 -0.56 0.03
C SER A 713 7.67 -1.88 -0.66
N MET A 714 6.47 -1.95 -1.23
CA MET A 714 6.03 -3.06 -2.05
C MET A 714 6.92 -3.29 -3.29
N ALA A 715 7.59 -2.25 -3.79
CA ALA A 715 8.45 -2.34 -4.97
C ALA A 715 9.82 -2.97 -4.68
N ASP A 716 10.21 -3.09 -3.40
CA ASP A 716 11.48 -3.66 -2.97
C ASP A 716 11.40 -5.19 -2.96
N THR A 717 11.41 -5.78 -4.16
CA THR A 717 11.39 -7.25 -4.34
C THR A 717 12.64 -7.91 -3.76
N ASP A 718 12.61 -9.23 -3.59
CA ASP A 718 13.78 -10.00 -3.13
C ASP A 718 15.05 -9.71 -3.97
N ALA A 719 14.90 -9.55 -5.29
CA ALA A 719 16.02 -9.22 -6.18
C ALA A 719 16.59 -7.81 -5.92
N VAL A 720 15.72 -6.83 -5.63
CA VAL A 720 16.15 -5.46 -5.27
C VAL A 720 16.91 -5.49 -3.94
N ILE A 721 16.39 -6.21 -2.95
CA ILE A 721 17.03 -6.34 -1.64
C ILE A 721 18.36 -7.08 -1.75
N ASP A 722 18.46 -8.12 -2.57
CA ASP A 722 19.72 -8.84 -2.77
C ASP A 722 20.78 -7.97 -3.46
N ASP A 723 20.41 -7.20 -4.50
CA ASP A 723 21.32 -6.21 -5.11
C ASP A 723 21.77 -5.14 -4.11
N ALA A 724 20.85 -4.66 -3.24
CA ALA A 724 21.21 -3.75 -2.16
C ALA A 724 22.21 -4.39 -1.18
N LEU A 725 22.02 -5.64 -0.79
CA LEU A 725 22.93 -6.34 0.12
C LEU A 725 24.31 -6.54 -0.51
N ASP A 726 24.41 -6.84 -1.80
CA ASP A 726 25.69 -6.94 -2.52
C ASP A 726 26.41 -5.58 -2.61
N ARG A 727 25.67 -4.47 -2.70
CA ARG A 727 26.22 -3.11 -2.64
C ARG A 727 26.67 -2.75 -1.22
N PHE A 728 25.92 -3.11 -0.19
CA PHE A 728 26.34 -2.96 1.21
C PHE A 728 27.58 -3.78 1.52
N ASP A 729 27.68 -5.02 1.03
CA ASP A 729 28.84 -5.90 1.19
C ASP A 729 30.12 -5.21 0.66
N ARG A 730 30.05 -4.65 -0.55
CA ARG A 730 31.15 -3.88 -1.15
C ARG A 730 31.57 -2.67 -0.32
N VAL A 731 30.62 -1.95 0.29
CA VAL A 731 30.94 -0.82 1.17
C VAL A 731 31.55 -1.31 2.49
N PHE A 732 31.03 -2.39 3.07
CA PHE A 732 31.52 -2.91 4.35
C PHE A 732 32.93 -3.50 4.22
N ALA A 733 33.28 -4.11 3.08
CA ALA A 733 34.63 -4.54 2.76
C ALA A 733 35.67 -3.39 2.69
N GLN A 734 35.21 -2.14 2.62
CA GLN A 734 36.06 -0.94 2.59
C GLN A 734 36.23 -0.27 3.96
N VAL A 735 35.62 -0.82 5.00
CA VAL A 735 35.69 -0.29 6.37
C VAL A 735 37.06 -0.60 6.99
N GLU A 736 37.58 0.31 7.80
CA GLU A 736 38.86 0.17 8.49
C GLU A 736 38.87 -1.04 9.44
N GLY A 737 39.86 -1.91 9.31
CA GLY A 737 40.00 -3.14 10.11
C GLY A 737 39.21 -4.35 9.59
N VAL A 738 38.61 -4.22 8.40
CA VAL A 738 38.16 -5.32 7.54
C VAL A 738 39.24 -5.59 6.50
#